data_AF-A0AAV6UY16-F1
#
_entry.id   AF-A0AAV6UY16-F1
#
_cell.length_a   1.000
_cell.length_b   1.000
_cell.length_c   1.000
_cell.angle_alpha   90.00
_cell.angle_beta   90.00
_cell.angle_gamma   90.00
#
_symmetry.space_group_name_H-M   'P 1'
#
loop_
_entity.id
_entity.type
_entity.pdbx_description
1 polymer ?
#
loop_
_entity_poly.entity_id
_entity_poly.type
_entity_poly.pdbx_seq_one_letter_code
_entity_poly.pdbx_strand_id
1 'polypeptide(L)'
;MELIGRWRTSKIKLKTEMAQAKRIAVLGAGPSGLSAIKSCKEEGFLPVCYERNNEPGGLWRYHDEDIEGVASVMRTTIINTSKEISAFSDFPPPKEYPNYMHNSKMFDYFMSYAEHFDLLRHIRYNFEVVKVEPTKDFDETGRWTVTVKSTKTAAITKEDFDGVLVCVGHHVYPKIPTFPDQDKFKGTITHTHSLKNCDRYVDQKVVVVGIGNSGVDAAVDCTYVAKQVYLSTRRGSWIFSRVGKNGLPFDVNFTVRKNFFFSMFKSYSSICDDIEKSLNEKFDHETYKLKPNHRVLSAHPTMNDALPNCILSGRVIVKGDIERFTENGIIFVGDETVTKADAVILATGYHIRFPFLDSNILSTDDNRIQLYKYSIPLSLKHPTLAIVGLIQPIGPIFPIAEMQCRWFMQIQSGKLKLPSKEEMWKDTTRKNEANAKRYVESTRHTIQVDFVPFLDELASQFGAKPNFFKMAFTDPKLFWVCMNGPCFSYQFRLQGPHAWKGARDAILNYEERMFTPLNSNVNKKVEKKTSLLSRKGLLVLLAVSALGVAYGRKYRRDEQKERPFPLELCLNRDCPSVKSTMTTKKRVLVIGAGVSGLTAIKACKDEDLNVVCYEKSGDWGGLWRYHDSDSDGVPSVMKSTISNTSKEMSSFSDFPPPSEYPSYLHHTLVMKYLEMYAEQFNLLSCISYFQEVIELIPAEDYGSTGNWLVKVRDLHSDESREETFNGVMACIGHHTYPYTPSYPNMDNFNGKIMHSHGYKTFGEFENKVVLVVGAGNSGGDIASEVSNVAKKVYLSTRRGTWIFPRVFKKGKPMDVVLTRRYRMLLPTKYVCNSLEKSLNKRMDHKRYGIQPYHPPTSQHPTINDEIQAKILVGTVTVKKDIKEFTETGVLFDGDDTATNIDAVVFATGFQFKFPFLTDDILRVGKKNKVLLYKNVFPPQLKHHTLAVIGLVQPSGSLFPAFEIQSRWFAALMTEKCHLPPTEKMLASVRATEGFRARSYVQSPRHSVEAPWIVYVDEVASCFGVKPNLAAMLVKDPKLYWACMFGPCLPYQYRLNGPNKWAGARDAILNYKKRLFQHLTVGQGK
;
A
#
# COMPACT_ATOMS: atom_id res chain seq x y z
N MET A 1 35.24 62.74 8.55
CA MET A 1 35.63 61.83 7.44
C MET A 1 35.86 60.37 7.89
N GLU A 2 36.27 60.09 9.12
CA GLU A 2 36.69 58.74 9.57
C GLU A 2 35.73 57.58 9.30
N LEU A 3 34.41 57.79 9.37
CA LEU A 3 33.41 56.75 9.05
C LEU A 3 33.56 56.21 7.61
N ILE A 4 33.86 57.09 6.65
CA ILE A 4 34.15 56.70 5.25
C ILE A 4 35.50 55.99 5.16
N GLY A 5 36.48 56.42 5.97
CA GLY A 5 37.78 55.75 6.12
C GLY A 5 37.63 54.31 6.58
N ARG A 6 36.91 54.08 7.69
CA ARG A 6 36.64 52.73 8.24
C ARG A 6 35.83 51.84 7.27
N TRP A 7 34.93 52.42 6.48
CA TRP A 7 34.14 51.66 5.49
C TRP A 7 34.95 51.34 4.21
N ARG A 8 35.92 52.18 3.83
CA ARG A 8 36.90 51.85 2.79
C ARG A 8 37.91 50.81 3.27
N THR A 9 38.48 50.94 4.47
CA THR A 9 39.44 49.94 4.98
C THR A 9 38.79 48.59 5.26
N SER A 10 37.52 48.53 5.69
CA SER A 10 36.81 47.24 5.80
C SER A 10 36.58 46.58 4.44
N LYS A 11 36.13 47.33 3.41
CA LYS A 11 35.99 46.79 2.04
C LYS A 11 37.33 46.41 1.39
N ILE A 12 38.41 47.14 1.68
CA ILE A 12 39.76 46.79 1.20
C ILE A 12 40.24 45.53 1.92
N LYS A 13 40.11 45.46 3.25
CA LYS A 13 40.52 44.26 4.02
C LYS A 13 39.75 43.01 3.59
N LEU A 14 38.43 43.11 3.41
CA LEU A 14 37.62 42.04 2.82
C LEU A 14 38.08 41.63 1.41
N LYS A 15 38.44 42.60 0.55
CA LYS A 15 39.00 42.29 -0.78
C LYS A 15 40.36 41.59 -0.70
N THR A 16 41.23 41.99 0.22
CA THR A 16 42.55 41.35 0.42
C THR A 16 42.41 39.96 1.01
N GLU A 17 41.55 39.78 2.02
CA GLU A 17 41.22 38.47 2.61
C GLU A 17 40.59 37.53 1.56
N MET A 18 39.67 38.02 0.70
CA MET A 18 39.13 37.24 -0.42
C MET A 18 40.16 36.92 -1.52
N ALA A 19 41.19 37.75 -1.70
CA ALA A 19 42.29 37.49 -2.64
C ALA A 19 43.31 36.46 -2.12
N GLN A 20 43.21 36.08 -0.84
CA GLN A 20 44.14 35.17 -0.16
C GLN A 20 43.45 33.88 0.35
N ALA A 21 42.16 33.69 0.04
CA ALA A 21 41.38 32.53 0.45
C ALA A 21 41.71 31.27 -0.38
N LYS A 22 41.99 30.16 0.31
CA LYS A 22 42.26 28.85 -0.31
C LYS A 22 41.13 28.38 -1.22
N ARG A 23 41.48 27.85 -2.39
CA ARG A 23 40.57 27.35 -3.43
C ARG A 23 40.29 25.86 -3.26
N ILE A 24 39.02 25.47 -3.19
CA ILE A 24 38.61 24.06 -3.10
C ILE A 24 37.82 23.68 -4.35
N ALA A 25 38.23 22.60 -5.03
CA ALA A 25 37.46 22.01 -6.12
C ALA A 25 36.33 21.13 -5.56
N VAL A 26 35.12 21.24 -6.09
CA VAL A 26 33.97 20.39 -5.75
C VAL A 26 33.48 19.66 -7.00
N LEU A 27 33.57 18.33 -7.02
CA LEU A 27 33.31 17.55 -8.24
C LEU A 27 31.88 16.97 -8.22
N GLY A 28 30.99 17.55 -9.02
CA GLY A 28 29.55 17.23 -9.06
C GLY A 28 28.72 18.10 -8.09
N ALA A 29 27.58 18.60 -8.57
CA ALA A 29 26.65 19.49 -7.87
C ALA A 29 25.37 18.76 -7.39
N GLY A 30 25.46 17.45 -7.13
CA GLY A 30 24.46 16.72 -6.36
C GLY A 30 24.35 17.21 -4.91
N PRO A 31 23.48 16.62 -4.06
CA PRO A 31 23.29 17.08 -2.67
C PRO A 31 24.58 17.09 -1.85
N SER A 32 25.50 16.14 -2.06
CA SER A 32 26.85 16.16 -1.47
C SER A 32 27.65 17.41 -1.88
N GLY A 33 27.59 17.79 -3.15
CA GLY A 33 28.28 18.95 -3.73
C GLY A 33 27.71 20.28 -3.22
N LEU A 34 26.39 20.38 -3.09
CA LEU A 34 25.75 21.54 -2.46
C LEU A 34 26.21 21.71 -1.00
N SER A 35 26.21 20.63 -0.20
CA SER A 35 26.76 20.68 1.16
C SER A 35 28.26 20.97 1.21
N ALA A 36 29.04 20.52 0.22
CA ALA A 36 30.46 20.85 0.08
C ALA A 36 30.67 22.36 -0.16
N ILE A 37 30.02 22.94 -1.18
CA ILE A 37 30.07 24.39 -1.46
C ILE A 37 29.68 25.19 -0.21
N LYS A 38 28.60 24.81 0.48
CA LYS A 38 28.17 25.47 1.72
C LYS A 38 29.23 25.37 2.82
N SER A 39 29.78 24.19 3.07
CA SER A 39 30.79 23.98 4.13
C SER A 39 32.09 24.74 3.83
N CYS A 40 32.47 24.88 2.55
CA CYS A 40 33.58 25.74 2.15
C CYS A 40 33.29 27.22 2.45
N LYS A 41 32.11 27.73 2.09
CA LYS A 41 31.69 29.12 2.42
C LYS A 41 31.63 29.36 3.93
N GLU A 42 31.10 28.40 4.71
CA GLU A 42 31.03 28.48 6.18
C GLU A 42 32.42 28.57 6.84
N GLU A 43 33.43 27.88 6.29
CA GLU A 43 34.80 27.89 6.81
C GLU A 43 35.72 28.96 6.16
N GLY A 44 35.20 29.80 5.26
CA GLY A 44 35.95 30.91 4.63
C GLY A 44 36.81 30.55 3.41
N PHE A 45 36.56 29.38 2.80
CA PHE A 45 37.23 28.92 1.58
C PHE A 45 36.50 29.39 0.33
N LEU A 46 37.18 29.40 -0.81
CA LEU A 46 36.60 29.68 -2.12
C LEU A 46 36.29 28.37 -2.88
N PRO A 47 35.05 27.86 -2.86
CA PRO A 47 34.68 26.69 -3.65
C PRO A 47 34.52 27.05 -5.13
N VAL A 48 35.03 26.19 -5.99
CA VAL A 48 34.72 26.11 -7.41
C VAL A 48 34.18 24.71 -7.68
N CYS A 49 32.89 24.63 -8.02
CA CYS A 49 32.24 23.37 -8.33
C CYS A 49 32.20 23.16 -9.85
N TYR A 50 32.46 21.92 -10.30
CA TYR A 50 32.30 21.49 -11.68
C TYR A 50 31.15 20.51 -11.77
N GLU A 51 30.18 20.79 -12.64
CA GLU A 51 29.03 19.93 -12.91
C GLU A 51 29.00 19.60 -14.41
N ARG A 52 28.85 18.31 -14.72
CA ARG A 52 28.84 17.76 -16.08
C ARG A 52 27.56 18.16 -16.81
N ASN A 53 26.44 18.18 -16.07
CA ASN A 53 25.13 18.58 -16.56
C ASN A 53 25.00 20.10 -16.72
N ASN A 54 23.93 20.54 -17.38
CA ASN A 54 23.52 21.94 -17.50
C ASN A 54 22.91 22.51 -16.21
N GLU A 55 22.50 21.65 -15.28
CA GLU A 55 21.77 21.95 -14.04
C GLU A 55 22.27 21.05 -12.89
N PRO A 56 22.09 21.44 -11.60
CA PRO A 56 22.60 20.70 -10.45
C PRO A 56 21.65 19.57 -10.00
N GLY A 57 21.90 18.99 -8.82
CA GLY A 57 21.00 18.03 -8.15
C GLY A 57 21.35 16.55 -8.36
N GLY A 58 22.10 16.22 -9.40
CA GLY A 58 22.57 14.85 -9.69
C GLY A 58 21.42 13.85 -9.80
N LEU A 59 21.55 12.69 -9.13
CA LEU A 59 20.56 11.59 -9.10
C LEU A 59 19.09 12.04 -8.93
N TRP A 60 18.84 13.11 -8.19
CA TRP A 60 17.48 13.59 -7.90
C TRP A 60 16.90 14.51 -8.97
N ARG A 61 17.69 14.94 -9.95
CA ARG A 61 17.15 15.51 -11.19
C ARG A 61 16.71 14.36 -12.09
N TYR A 62 15.41 14.29 -12.33
CA TYR A 62 14.84 13.37 -13.30
C TYR A 62 15.20 13.81 -14.74
N HIS A 63 15.52 12.81 -15.58
CA HIS A 63 15.71 12.93 -17.01
C HIS A 63 14.96 11.77 -17.69
N ASP A 64 14.14 12.06 -18.70
CA ASP A 64 13.46 11.04 -19.51
C ASP A 64 14.45 10.25 -20.39
N GLU A 65 15.56 10.87 -20.79
CA GLU A 65 16.62 10.24 -21.59
C GLU A 65 17.56 9.38 -20.71
N ASP A 66 18.04 8.26 -21.25
CA ASP A 66 19.19 7.56 -20.67
C ASP A 66 20.48 8.21 -21.18
N ILE A 67 21.34 8.64 -20.25
CA ILE A 67 22.52 9.46 -20.54
C ILE A 67 23.72 8.79 -19.84
N GLU A 68 24.64 8.25 -20.63
CA GLU A 68 25.79 7.51 -20.10
C GLU A 68 26.61 8.37 -19.12
N GLY A 69 26.92 7.83 -17.94
CA GLY A 69 27.66 8.53 -16.91
C GLY A 69 26.85 9.57 -16.11
N VAL A 70 25.53 9.66 -16.33
CA VAL A 70 24.61 10.47 -15.50
C VAL A 70 23.72 9.53 -14.68
N ALA A 71 23.69 9.74 -13.36
CA ALA A 71 22.73 9.08 -12.49
C ALA A 71 21.38 9.80 -12.56
N SER A 72 20.30 9.05 -12.76
CA SER A 72 18.92 9.54 -12.61
C SER A 72 18.03 8.44 -12.06
N VAL A 73 16.76 8.77 -11.79
CA VAL A 73 15.78 7.89 -11.14
C VAL A 73 14.62 7.52 -12.09
N MET A 74 13.86 6.49 -11.75
CA MET A 74 12.57 6.20 -12.41
C MET A 74 11.60 7.35 -12.14
N ARG A 75 10.71 7.67 -13.09
CA ARG A 75 9.76 8.81 -13.03
C ARG A 75 8.97 8.85 -11.72
N THR A 76 8.52 7.68 -11.27
CA THR A 76 7.71 7.43 -10.07
C THR A 76 8.46 7.52 -8.74
N THR A 77 9.79 7.71 -8.75
CA THR A 77 10.64 7.49 -7.56
C THR A 77 10.30 8.45 -6.42
N ILE A 78 9.96 7.86 -5.27
CA ILE A 78 9.71 8.54 -4.00
C ILE A 78 10.80 8.11 -3.00
N ILE A 79 11.37 9.07 -2.26
CA ILE A 79 12.43 8.80 -1.29
C ILE A 79 11.98 7.83 -0.17
N ASN A 80 12.91 7.00 0.31
CA ASN A 80 12.66 5.98 1.33
C ASN A 80 12.91 6.42 2.77
N THR A 81 13.31 7.67 2.98
CA THR A 81 13.57 8.32 4.27
C THR A 81 12.75 9.61 4.35
N SER A 82 12.19 9.92 5.51
CA SER A 82 11.23 11.01 5.64
C SER A 82 11.89 12.39 5.62
N LYS A 83 11.12 13.42 5.26
CA LYS A 83 11.62 14.79 5.04
C LYS A 83 12.38 15.34 6.26
N GLU A 84 11.88 15.11 7.46
CA GLU A 84 12.48 15.63 8.70
C GLU A 84 13.78 14.91 9.12
N ILE A 85 13.94 13.64 8.78
CA ILE A 85 15.19 12.89 9.06
C ILE A 85 16.22 13.14 7.95
N SER A 86 15.75 13.35 6.71
CA SER A 86 16.60 13.56 5.52
C SER A 86 17.09 15.00 5.35
N ALA A 87 16.49 15.96 6.05
CA ALA A 87 16.81 17.39 5.95
C ALA A 87 18.28 17.72 6.20
N PHE A 88 18.81 18.73 5.51
CA PHE A 88 20.05 19.39 5.92
C PHE A 88 19.87 20.06 7.30
N SER A 89 20.94 20.07 8.09
CA SER A 89 20.88 20.33 9.54
C SER A 89 20.46 21.75 9.91
N ASP A 90 20.50 22.71 9.00
CA ASP A 90 20.01 24.07 9.18
C ASP A 90 18.97 24.54 8.16
N PHE A 91 18.33 23.60 7.43
CA PHE A 91 17.31 23.93 6.43
C PHE A 91 16.17 22.89 6.37
N PRO A 92 15.15 22.99 7.24
CA PRO A 92 13.98 22.11 7.20
C PRO A 92 13.21 22.22 5.87
N PRO A 93 12.74 21.10 5.29
CA PRO A 93 11.84 21.13 4.14
C PRO A 93 10.52 21.84 4.44
N PRO A 94 9.83 22.39 3.41
CA PRO A 94 8.53 23.05 3.58
C PRO A 94 7.52 22.19 4.34
N LYS A 95 6.67 22.82 5.16
CA LYS A 95 5.72 22.07 6.00
C LYS A 95 4.59 21.46 5.17
N GLU A 96 4.30 22.05 4.02
CA GLU A 96 3.33 21.64 3.00
C GLU A 96 3.80 20.41 2.20
N TYR A 97 5.12 20.14 2.14
CA TYR A 97 5.66 19.02 1.36
C TYR A 97 5.36 17.67 2.06
N PRO A 98 5.12 16.58 1.30
CA PRO A 98 4.77 15.28 1.87
C PRO A 98 5.92 14.67 2.69
N ASN A 99 5.57 13.75 3.59
CA ASN A 99 6.56 13.17 4.51
C ASN A 99 7.61 12.31 3.81
N TYR A 100 7.25 11.65 2.71
CA TYR A 100 8.20 11.09 1.76
C TYR A 100 8.02 11.84 0.44
N MET A 101 9.09 12.48 -0.03
CA MET A 101 9.05 13.39 -1.18
C MET A 101 9.30 12.64 -2.49
N HIS A 102 8.47 12.92 -3.49
CA HIS A 102 8.71 12.55 -4.88
C HIS A 102 10.02 13.17 -5.38
N ASN A 103 10.67 12.58 -6.39
CA ASN A 103 11.96 13.05 -6.91
C ASN A 103 11.96 14.54 -7.30
N SER A 104 10.93 15.03 -7.98
CA SER A 104 10.75 16.46 -8.26
C SER A 104 10.72 17.33 -6.98
N LYS A 105 10.05 16.88 -5.92
CA LYS A 105 10.02 17.59 -4.62
C LYS A 105 11.33 17.50 -3.84
N MET A 106 12.15 16.46 -4.08
CA MET A 106 13.53 16.43 -3.62
C MET A 106 14.40 17.45 -4.37
N PHE A 107 14.24 17.54 -5.70
CA PHE A 107 14.93 18.54 -6.52
C PHE A 107 14.56 19.97 -6.13
N ASP A 108 13.27 20.29 -5.99
CA ASP A 108 12.77 21.59 -5.53
C ASP A 108 13.39 22.01 -4.18
N TYR A 109 13.52 21.06 -3.25
CA TYR A 109 14.15 21.28 -1.94
C TYR A 109 15.65 21.57 -2.06
N PHE A 110 16.36 20.87 -2.94
CA PHE A 110 17.78 21.11 -3.18
C PHE A 110 18.05 22.44 -3.91
N MET A 111 17.17 22.84 -4.84
CA MET A 111 17.21 24.18 -5.45
C MET A 111 16.95 25.27 -4.41
N SER A 112 15.90 25.12 -3.59
CA SER A 112 15.59 26.04 -2.48
C SER A 112 16.77 26.20 -1.51
N TYR A 113 17.50 25.12 -1.20
CA TYR A 113 18.71 25.14 -0.39
C TYR A 113 19.89 25.85 -1.09
N ALA A 114 20.08 25.58 -2.38
CA ALA A 114 21.14 26.18 -3.19
C ALA A 114 20.93 27.68 -3.45
N GLU A 115 19.68 28.13 -3.52
CA GLU A 115 19.31 29.54 -3.57
C GLU A 115 19.48 30.22 -2.21
N HIS A 116 18.93 29.62 -1.14
CA HIS A 116 18.96 30.20 0.21
C HIS A 116 20.39 30.42 0.74
N PHE A 117 21.31 29.49 0.47
CA PHE A 117 22.73 29.62 0.85
C PHE A 117 23.62 30.16 -0.29
N ASP A 118 23.03 30.60 -1.41
CA ASP A 118 23.74 31.27 -2.50
C ASP A 118 24.87 30.40 -3.10
N LEU A 119 24.58 29.12 -3.31
CA LEU A 119 25.55 28.11 -3.75
C LEU A 119 25.73 28.10 -5.27
N LEU A 120 24.67 28.43 -6.03
CA LEU A 120 24.62 28.30 -7.49
C LEU A 120 25.72 29.09 -8.21
N ARG A 121 26.13 30.26 -7.68
CA ARG A 121 27.20 31.10 -8.27
C ARG A 121 28.58 30.41 -8.32
N HIS A 122 28.76 29.34 -7.55
CA HIS A 122 30.03 28.60 -7.47
C HIS A 122 30.09 27.42 -8.46
N ILE A 123 29.01 27.15 -9.22
CA ILE A 123 28.89 25.96 -10.07
C ILE A 123 29.18 26.31 -11.53
N ARG A 124 30.18 25.63 -12.11
CA ARG A 124 30.53 25.66 -13.54
C ARG A 124 29.88 24.46 -14.22
N TYR A 125 28.69 24.69 -14.77
CA TYR A 125 27.90 23.69 -15.52
C TYR A 125 28.51 23.37 -16.88
N ASN A 126 28.18 22.19 -17.42
CA ASN A 126 28.66 21.66 -18.70
C ASN A 126 30.18 21.38 -18.71
N PHE A 127 30.75 20.96 -17.58
CA PHE A 127 32.16 20.59 -17.41
C PHE A 127 32.30 19.20 -16.76
N GLU A 128 32.77 18.24 -17.55
CA GLU A 128 33.14 16.91 -17.09
C GLU A 128 34.55 16.94 -16.47
N VAL A 129 34.72 16.40 -15.26
CA VAL A 129 36.04 16.26 -14.65
C VAL A 129 36.68 14.98 -15.18
N VAL A 130 37.76 15.13 -15.96
CA VAL A 130 38.39 14.00 -16.68
C VAL A 130 39.68 13.51 -16.01
N LYS A 131 40.36 14.36 -15.22
CA LYS A 131 41.52 13.94 -14.41
C LYS A 131 41.69 14.83 -13.18
N VAL A 132 42.08 14.23 -12.06
CA VAL A 132 42.51 14.89 -10.83
C VAL A 132 43.86 14.28 -10.46
N GLU A 133 44.91 15.08 -10.54
CA GLU A 133 46.30 14.64 -10.34
C GLU A 133 47.02 15.52 -9.30
N PRO A 134 47.95 14.98 -8.48
CA PRO A 134 48.77 15.80 -7.60
C PRO A 134 49.59 16.82 -8.40
N THR A 135 49.76 18.04 -7.88
CA THR A 135 50.72 18.99 -8.49
C THR A 135 52.16 18.48 -8.31
N LYS A 136 53.10 19.02 -9.11
CA LYS A 136 54.53 18.64 -9.00
C LYS A 136 55.12 18.92 -7.62
N ASP A 137 54.59 19.93 -6.94
CA ASP A 137 54.92 20.38 -5.59
C ASP A 137 53.97 19.81 -4.51
N PHE A 138 53.14 18.80 -4.82
CA PHE A 138 52.19 18.22 -3.87
C PHE A 138 52.85 17.77 -2.56
N ASP A 139 54.08 17.25 -2.61
CA ASP A 139 54.81 16.82 -1.42
C ASP A 139 55.02 17.95 -0.40
N GLU A 140 55.07 19.21 -0.83
CA GLU A 140 55.21 20.40 0.00
C GLU A 140 53.86 21.08 0.27
N THR A 141 53.04 21.26 -0.77
CA THR A 141 51.85 22.14 -0.72
C THR A 141 50.51 21.40 -0.59
N GLY A 142 50.47 20.11 -0.90
CA GLY A 142 49.25 19.29 -0.90
C GLY A 142 48.24 19.65 -2.01
N ARG A 143 48.65 20.40 -3.04
CA ARG A 143 47.76 20.94 -4.09
C ARG A 143 47.46 19.95 -5.22
N TRP A 144 46.32 20.16 -5.86
CA TRP A 144 45.76 19.27 -6.88
C TRP A 144 45.50 20.01 -8.19
N THR A 145 45.97 19.45 -9.31
CA THR A 145 45.59 19.89 -10.66
C THR A 145 44.31 19.16 -11.07
N VAL A 146 43.25 19.91 -11.35
CA VAL A 146 41.97 19.39 -11.85
C VAL A 146 41.85 19.72 -13.33
N THR A 147 41.75 18.67 -14.15
CA THR A 147 41.52 18.75 -15.60
C THR A 147 40.05 18.55 -15.90
N VAL A 148 39.43 19.50 -16.60
CA VAL A 148 38.02 19.45 -17.00
C VAL A 148 37.87 19.57 -18.51
N LYS A 149 36.84 18.93 -19.05
CA LYS A 149 36.43 18.97 -20.46
C LYS A 149 35.04 19.58 -20.56
N SER A 150 34.86 20.59 -21.42
CA SER A 150 33.51 21.11 -21.68
C SER A 150 32.67 20.06 -22.42
N THR A 151 31.47 19.77 -21.91
CA THR A 151 30.51 18.88 -22.59
C THR A 151 29.84 19.54 -23.80
N LYS A 152 30.00 20.87 -23.97
CA LYS A 152 29.48 21.62 -25.12
C LYS A 152 30.49 21.85 -26.25
N THR A 153 31.76 22.06 -25.93
CA THR A 153 32.79 22.41 -26.93
C THR A 153 33.94 21.40 -27.02
N ALA A 154 33.93 20.34 -26.20
CA ALA A 154 35.04 19.40 -26.01
C ALA A 154 36.38 20.00 -25.57
N ALA A 155 36.49 21.33 -25.41
CA ALA A 155 37.70 22.01 -24.98
C ALA A 155 38.12 21.57 -23.57
N ILE A 156 39.43 21.42 -23.37
CA ILE A 156 40.03 20.95 -22.11
C ILE A 156 40.74 22.12 -21.42
N THR A 157 40.52 22.28 -20.12
CA THR A 157 41.23 23.26 -19.27
C THR A 157 41.75 22.59 -17.99
N LYS A 158 42.78 23.20 -17.39
CA LYS A 158 43.35 22.79 -16.10
C LYS A 158 43.35 23.97 -15.12
N GLU A 159 43.03 23.70 -13.86
CA GLU A 159 43.19 24.64 -12.74
C GLU A 159 43.75 23.91 -11.52
N ASP A 160 44.59 24.60 -10.73
CA ASP A 160 45.14 24.08 -9.47
C ASP A 160 44.33 24.54 -8.25
N PHE A 161 44.27 23.68 -7.23
CA PHE A 161 43.45 23.83 -6.03
C PHE A 161 44.19 23.40 -4.76
N ASP A 162 43.86 24.03 -3.62
CA ASP A 162 44.37 23.69 -2.29
C ASP A 162 43.73 22.42 -1.70
N GLY A 163 42.63 21.95 -2.29
CA GLY A 163 41.97 20.71 -1.90
C GLY A 163 40.80 20.33 -2.82
N VAL A 164 40.33 19.10 -2.69
CA VAL A 164 39.32 18.49 -3.59
C VAL A 164 38.25 17.74 -2.79
N LEU A 165 36.98 18.04 -3.06
CA LEU A 165 35.79 17.37 -2.53
C LEU A 165 35.08 16.61 -3.65
N VAL A 166 35.23 15.29 -3.66
CA VAL A 166 34.65 14.41 -4.69
C VAL A 166 33.20 14.06 -4.31
N CYS A 167 32.23 14.59 -5.06
CA CYS A 167 30.80 14.55 -4.72
C CYS A 167 29.93 13.83 -5.77
N VAL A 168 30.55 13.09 -6.71
CA VAL A 168 29.91 12.46 -7.88
C VAL A 168 28.94 11.30 -7.57
N GLY A 169 28.88 10.83 -6.31
CA GLY A 169 28.00 9.74 -5.90
C GLY A 169 28.47 8.35 -6.34
N HIS A 170 27.57 7.35 -6.25
CA HIS A 170 27.91 5.94 -6.46
C HIS A 170 26.77 5.07 -7.05
N HIS A 171 25.82 5.71 -7.74
CA HIS A 171 24.69 5.07 -8.43
C HIS A 171 24.63 5.52 -9.90
N VAL A 172 25.80 5.51 -10.55
CA VAL A 172 25.99 5.95 -11.94
C VAL A 172 26.12 4.73 -12.87
N TYR A 173 27.19 3.94 -12.69
CA TYR A 173 27.53 2.86 -13.63
C TYR A 173 26.74 1.57 -13.32
N PRO A 174 25.85 1.10 -14.20
CA PRO A 174 25.01 -0.08 -13.93
C PRO A 174 25.86 -1.36 -13.85
N LYS A 175 25.52 -2.26 -12.92
CA LYS A 175 26.10 -3.61 -12.83
C LYS A 175 25.21 -4.59 -13.60
N ILE A 176 25.58 -4.88 -14.84
CA ILE A 176 24.87 -5.82 -15.73
C ILE A 176 25.59 -7.19 -15.64
N PRO A 177 25.02 -8.19 -14.94
CA PRO A 177 25.55 -9.56 -14.98
C PRO A 177 25.20 -10.25 -16.30
N THR A 178 25.99 -11.27 -16.65
CA THR A 178 25.71 -12.22 -17.72
C THR A 178 25.13 -13.50 -17.13
N PHE A 179 24.15 -14.11 -17.79
CA PHE A 179 23.54 -15.39 -17.45
C PHE A 179 23.71 -16.41 -18.59
N PRO A 180 23.63 -17.73 -18.32
CA PRO A 180 23.64 -18.74 -19.38
C PRO A 180 22.47 -18.57 -20.36
N ASP A 181 22.72 -18.85 -21.64
CA ASP A 181 21.77 -18.72 -22.76
C ASP A 181 21.18 -17.30 -22.98
N GLN A 182 21.69 -16.25 -22.32
CA GLN A 182 21.11 -14.90 -22.37
C GLN A 182 21.10 -14.27 -23.77
N ASP A 183 22.09 -14.63 -24.61
CA ASP A 183 22.21 -14.27 -26.02
C ASP A 183 21.05 -14.77 -26.89
N LYS A 184 20.35 -15.84 -26.46
CA LYS A 184 19.28 -16.48 -27.22
C LYS A 184 17.92 -15.81 -27.01
N PHE A 185 17.78 -14.97 -25.98
CA PHE A 185 16.51 -14.37 -25.57
C PHE A 185 16.04 -13.32 -26.58
N LYS A 186 14.84 -13.52 -27.15
CA LYS A 186 14.26 -12.66 -28.19
C LYS A 186 13.48 -11.46 -27.63
N GLY A 187 13.28 -11.41 -26.30
CA GLY A 187 12.65 -10.30 -25.60
C GLY A 187 13.65 -9.20 -25.22
N THR A 188 13.16 -8.13 -24.57
CA THR A 188 14.02 -6.99 -24.18
C THR A 188 14.71 -7.21 -22.84
N ILE A 189 15.97 -6.77 -22.70
CA ILE A 189 16.70 -6.73 -21.43
C ILE A 189 17.10 -5.28 -21.14
N THR A 190 16.92 -4.80 -19.91
CA THR A 190 17.24 -3.41 -19.53
C THR A 190 17.58 -3.31 -18.04
N HIS A 191 18.53 -2.45 -17.65
CA HIS A 191 18.86 -2.20 -16.24
C HIS A 191 17.95 -1.12 -15.63
N THR A 192 17.72 -1.16 -14.32
CA THR A 192 16.91 -0.14 -13.60
C THR A 192 17.44 1.29 -13.65
N HIS A 193 18.65 1.53 -14.18
CA HIS A 193 19.20 2.86 -14.48
C HIS A 193 18.56 3.49 -15.73
N SER A 194 18.45 2.70 -16.80
CA SER A 194 17.76 3.06 -18.06
C SER A 194 16.23 3.00 -17.98
N LEU A 195 15.67 2.51 -16.86
CA LEU A 195 14.23 2.39 -16.66
C LEU A 195 13.64 3.75 -16.22
N LYS A 196 12.68 4.27 -16.99
CA LYS A 196 12.10 5.60 -16.77
C LYS A 196 10.63 5.52 -16.38
N ASN A 197 9.85 4.78 -17.14
CA ASN A 197 8.45 4.43 -16.94
C ASN A 197 8.25 2.92 -17.22
N CYS A 198 7.04 2.40 -17.00
CA CYS A 198 6.71 0.99 -17.27
C CYS A 198 5.85 0.82 -18.54
N ASP A 199 5.48 1.92 -19.19
CA ASP A 199 4.39 1.98 -20.18
C ASP A 199 4.67 1.13 -21.44
N ARG A 200 5.95 0.93 -21.76
CA ARG A 200 6.41 0.01 -22.82
C ARG A 200 6.17 -1.49 -22.53
N TYR A 201 5.67 -1.84 -21.35
CA TYR A 201 5.36 -3.21 -20.93
C TYR A 201 3.85 -3.50 -20.83
N VAL A 202 2.99 -2.65 -21.40
CA VAL A 202 1.54 -2.90 -21.45
C VAL A 202 1.24 -4.30 -22.00
N ASP A 203 0.44 -5.06 -21.24
CA ASP A 203 -0.01 -6.42 -21.52
C ASP A 203 1.12 -7.48 -21.76
N GLN A 204 2.38 -7.17 -21.42
CA GLN A 204 3.55 -8.07 -21.47
C GLN A 204 3.78 -8.86 -20.17
N LYS A 205 4.63 -9.89 -20.24
CA LYS A 205 5.19 -10.64 -19.10
C LYS A 205 6.59 -10.15 -18.78
N VAL A 206 6.75 -9.56 -17.59
CA VAL A 206 8.00 -8.93 -17.16
C VAL A 206 8.65 -9.73 -16.04
N VAL A 207 9.95 -10.03 -16.17
CA VAL A 207 10.77 -10.59 -15.08
C VAL A 207 11.65 -9.48 -14.50
N VAL A 208 11.55 -9.20 -13.21
CA VAL A 208 12.46 -8.27 -12.51
C VAL A 208 13.46 -9.06 -11.68
N VAL A 209 14.75 -8.82 -11.90
CA VAL A 209 15.87 -9.60 -11.35
C VAL A 209 16.56 -8.81 -10.25
N GLY A 210 16.35 -9.24 -9.00
CA GLY A 210 16.99 -8.65 -7.82
C GLY A 210 16.03 -7.82 -6.95
N ILE A 211 16.06 -8.10 -5.64
CA ILE A 211 15.12 -7.55 -4.65
C ILE A 211 15.64 -6.30 -3.90
N GLY A 212 16.37 -5.45 -4.61
CA GLY A 212 16.70 -4.09 -4.12
C GLY A 212 15.49 -3.15 -4.20
N ASN A 213 15.62 -1.93 -3.66
CA ASN A 213 14.55 -0.92 -3.71
C ASN A 213 14.07 -0.69 -5.16
N SER A 214 14.99 -0.37 -6.07
CA SER A 214 14.69 -0.18 -7.49
C SER A 214 14.03 -1.40 -8.16
N GLY A 215 14.35 -2.61 -7.72
CA GLY A 215 13.74 -3.84 -8.27
C GLY A 215 12.35 -4.11 -7.73
N VAL A 216 12.10 -3.84 -6.45
CA VAL A 216 10.75 -3.97 -5.89
C VAL A 216 9.83 -2.85 -6.37
N ASP A 217 10.32 -1.61 -6.42
CA ASP A 217 9.55 -0.48 -6.95
C ASP A 217 9.25 -0.69 -8.44
N ALA A 218 10.23 -1.07 -9.28
CA ALA A 218 9.98 -1.43 -10.69
C ALA A 218 9.02 -2.62 -10.86
N ALA A 219 9.14 -3.67 -10.02
CA ALA A 219 8.23 -4.81 -10.08
C ALA A 219 6.79 -4.45 -9.70
N VAL A 220 6.59 -3.54 -8.74
CA VAL A 220 5.27 -3.02 -8.35
C VAL A 220 4.71 -2.12 -9.44
N ASP A 221 5.50 -1.17 -9.95
CA ASP A 221 5.07 -0.22 -10.98
C ASP A 221 4.69 -0.94 -12.30
N CYS A 222 5.41 -2.01 -12.65
CA CYS A 222 5.01 -2.89 -13.75
C CYS A 222 3.62 -3.51 -13.56
N THR A 223 3.14 -3.76 -12.33
CA THR A 223 1.83 -4.43 -12.12
C THR A 223 0.61 -3.60 -12.52
N TYR A 224 0.76 -2.31 -12.79
CA TYR A 224 -0.35 -1.47 -13.25
C TYR A 224 -0.54 -1.54 -14.79
N VAL A 225 0.41 -2.12 -15.52
CA VAL A 225 0.42 -2.19 -17.00
C VAL A 225 0.71 -3.58 -17.57
N ALA A 226 1.60 -4.35 -16.93
CA ALA A 226 2.02 -5.67 -17.37
C ALA A 226 0.98 -6.76 -17.02
N LYS A 227 0.83 -7.72 -17.94
CA LYS A 227 -0.08 -8.88 -17.83
C LYS A 227 0.33 -9.89 -16.75
N GLN A 228 1.62 -9.96 -16.46
CA GLN A 228 2.17 -10.69 -15.31
C GLN A 228 3.55 -10.15 -14.96
N VAL A 229 3.83 -9.92 -13.67
CA VAL A 229 5.19 -9.67 -13.18
C VAL A 229 5.71 -10.89 -12.43
N TYR A 230 6.98 -11.23 -12.66
CA TYR A 230 7.75 -12.18 -11.88
C TYR A 230 8.89 -11.45 -11.17
N LEU A 231 9.09 -11.68 -9.87
CA LEU A 231 10.19 -11.10 -9.09
C LEU A 231 11.18 -12.20 -8.72
N SER A 232 12.31 -12.24 -9.43
CA SER A 232 13.40 -13.19 -9.18
C SER A 232 14.28 -12.72 -8.01
N THR A 233 14.49 -13.61 -7.04
CA THR A 233 15.42 -13.37 -5.94
C THR A 233 16.16 -14.62 -5.48
N ARG A 234 17.48 -14.53 -5.56
CA ARG A 234 18.43 -15.58 -5.15
C ARG A 234 18.58 -15.80 -3.64
N ARG A 235 18.07 -14.88 -2.81
CA ARG A 235 18.31 -14.86 -1.35
C ARG A 235 17.12 -14.40 -0.51
N GLY A 236 16.01 -13.96 -1.10
CA GLY A 236 14.95 -13.24 -0.38
C GLY A 236 15.37 -11.84 0.08
N SER A 237 14.51 -11.15 0.82
CA SER A 237 14.84 -9.92 1.57
C SER A 237 13.76 -9.61 2.60
N TRP A 238 14.16 -9.01 3.72
CA TRP A 238 13.23 -8.38 4.66
C TRP A 238 12.63 -7.11 4.06
N ILE A 239 11.30 -7.05 3.92
CA ILE A 239 10.60 -5.90 3.33
C ILE A 239 10.00 -5.05 4.42
N PHE A 240 10.49 -3.82 4.48
CA PHE A 240 9.97 -2.73 5.29
C PHE A 240 8.98 -1.91 4.45
N SER A 241 8.17 -1.09 5.12
CA SER A 241 7.21 -0.21 4.47
C SER A 241 7.34 1.18 5.09
N ARG A 242 7.19 2.22 4.26
CA ARG A 242 7.27 3.65 4.63
C ARG A 242 6.24 3.98 5.73
N VAL A 243 5.11 3.27 5.73
CA VAL A 243 4.13 3.25 6.82
C VAL A 243 4.67 2.50 8.06
N GLY A 244 5.13 3.28 9.03
CA GLY A 244 5.51 2.84 10.37
C GLY A 244 4.32 2.65 11.33
N LYS A 245 4.61 2.77 12.63
CA LYS A 245 3.63 2.54 13.71
C LYS A 245 2.66 3.72 13.82
N ASN A 246 1.38 3.46 14.03
CA ASN A 246 0.30 4.45 14.10
C ASN A 246 0.21 5.35 12.85
N GLY A 247 0.65 4.85 11.68
CA GLY A 247 0.70 5.61 10.44
C GLY A 247 1.76 6.73 10.39
N LEU A 248 2.69 6.79 11.34
CA LEU A 248 3.87 7.66 11.24
C LEU A 248 4.87 7.10 10.22
N PRO A 249 5.80 7.92 9.69
CA PRO A 249 6.97 7.44 8.94
C PRO A 249 7.74 6.34 9.71
N PHE A 250 8.29 5.36 9.01
CA PHE A 250 9.02 4.24 9.63
C PHE A 250 10.26 4.71 10.39
N ASP A 251 11.10 5.51 9.74
CA ASP A 251 12.33 6.09 10.27
C ASP A 251 12.09 6.97 11.50
N VAL A 252 11.03 7.78 11.50
CA VAL A 252 10.57 8.56 12.68
C VAL A 252 10.32 7.69 13.93
N ASN A 253 9.96 6.40 13.77
CA ASN A 253 9.84 5.46 14.89
C ASN A 253 11.15 4.71 15.20
N PHE A 254 12.03 4.58 14.22
CA PHE A 254 13.22 3.73 14.25
C PHE A 254 14.46 4.49 14.76
N THR A 255 14.78 5.64 14.18
CA THR A 255 15.98 6.44 14.45
C THR A 255 15.82 7.33 15.69
N VAL A 256 15.43 6.74 16.82
CA VAL A 256 15.21 7.41 18.12
C VAL A 256 16.38 7.11 19.06
N ARG A 257 16.99 8.12 19.69
CA ARG A 257 18.21 7.93 20.52
C ARG A 257 18.01 6.92 21.66
N LYS A 258 16.83 6.88 22.29
CA LYS A 258 16.47 5.88 23.30
C LYS A 258 16.49 4.43 22.78
N ASN A 259 16.19 4.18 21.49
CA ASN A 259 16.27 2.84 20.92
C ASN A 259 17.73 2.35 20.90
N PHE A 260 18.65 3.22 20.46
CA PHE A 260 20.10 2.93 20.49
C PHE A 260 20.60 2.73 21.93
N PHE A 261 20.17 3.55 22.88
CA PHE A 261 20.53 3.37 24.30
C PHE A 261 20.10 2.00 24.82
N PHE A 262 18.84 1.59 24.59
CA PHE A 262 18.37 0.26 25.02
C PHE A 262 18.97 -0.90 24.22
N SER A 263 19.45 -0.69 22.99
CA SER A 263 20.16 -1.74 22.25
C SER A 263 21.51 -2.11 22.86
N MET A 264 22.16 -1.22 23.63
CA MET A 264 23.41 -1.55 24.35
C MET A 264 23.22 -2.62 25.43
N PHE A 265 21.97 -2.86 25.86
CA PHE A 265 21.60 -3.87 26.86
C PHE A 265 20.96 -5.12 26.23
N LYS A 266 21.07 -5.30 24.91
CA LYS A 266 20.53 -6.45 24.17
C LYS A 266 21.60 -7.09 23.28
N SER A 267 21.51 -8.40 23.09
CA SER A 267 22.32 -9.08 22.06
C SER A 267 21.86 -8.65 20.65
N TYR A 268 22.77 -8.73 19.67
CA TYR A 268 22.44 -8.47 18.26
C TYR A 268 21.33 -9.40 17.74
N SER A 269 21.31 -10.68 18.16
CA SER A 269 20.18 -11.57 17.85
C SER A 269 18.89 -11.00 18.41
N SER A 270 18.83 -10.68 19.70
CA SER A 270 17.59 -10.22 20.35
C SER A 270 17.00 -8.95 19.72
N ILE A 271 17.86 -8.07 19.18
CA ILE A 271 17.43 -6.89 18.41
C ILE A 271 16.83 -7.33 17.05
N CYS A 272 17.48 -8.25 16.35
CA CYS A 272 16.96 -8.82 15.11
C CYS A 272 15.65 -9.61 15.35
N ASP A 273 15.57 -10.40 16.42
CA ASP A 273 14.39 -11.19 16.81
C ASP A 273 13.16 -10.29 17.03
N ASP A 274 13.32 -9.16 17.73
CA ASP A 274 12.24 -8.17 17.93
C ASP A 274 11.78 -7.52 16.61
N ILE A 275 12.70 -7.20 15.71
CA ILE A 275 12.41 -6.56 14.42
C ILE A 275 11.77 -7.57 13.45
N GLU A 276 12.34 -8.76 13.29
CA GLU A 276 11.85 -9.85 12.43
C GLU A 276 10.45 -10.30 12.87
N LYS A 277 10.19 -10.36 14.18
CA LYS A 277 8.84 -10.59 14.73
C LYS A 277 7.88 -9.45 14.39
N SER A 278 8.32 -8.19 14.46
CA SER A 278 7.51 -7.02 14.09
C SER A 278 7.13 -7.02 12.60
N LEU A 279 8.07 -7.40 11.71
CA LEU A 279 7.83 -7.56 10.28
C LEU A 279 6.87 -8.73 10.00
N ASN A 280 7.11 -9.90 10.59
CA ASN A 280 6.25 -11.08 10.37
C ASN A 280 4.81 -10.94 10.93
N GLU A 281 4.58 -10.07 11.92
CA GLU A 281 3.21 -9.69 12.34
C GLU A 281 2.49 -8.79 11.32
N LYS A 282 3.20 -8.02 10.47
CA LYS A 282 2.62 -7.42 9.26
C LYS A 282 2.31 -8.54 8.26
N PHE A 283 3.34 -9.15 7.68
CA PHE A 283 3.18 -10.30 6.79
C PHE A 283 4.32 -11.31 6.94
N ASP A 284 3.97 -12.59 6.92
CA ASP A 284 4.89 -13.69 7.17
C ASP A 284 5.80 -13.91 5.96
N HIS A 285 7.09 -13.58 6.10
CA HIS A 285 8.02 -13.56 4.98
C HIS A 285 8.30 -14.97 4.43
N GLU A 286 8.15 -16.02 5.23
CA GLU A 286 8.36 -17.41 4.81
C GLU A 286 7.21 -17.87 3.91
N THR A 287 5.97 -17.66 4.36
CA THR A 287 4.74 -17.90 3.59
C THR A 287 4.75 -17.17 2.24
N TYR A 288 5.44 -16.03 2.16
CA TYR A 288 5.52 -15.17 0.98
C TYR A 288 6.74 -15.43 0.07
N LYS A 289 7.57 -16.45 0.34
CA LYS A 289 8.86 -16.71 -0.38
C LYS A 289 9.86 -15.55 -0.33
N LEU A 290 9.78 -14.69 0.70
CA LEU A 290 10.62 -13.51 0.88
C LEU A 290 11.64 -13.64 2.02
N LYS A 291 11.46 -14.57 2.96
CA LYS A 291 12.35 -14.75 4.13
C LYS A 291 13.78 -15.10 3.67
N PRO A 292 14.79 -14.30 4.01
CA PRO A 292 16.16 -14.59 3.63
C PRO A 292 16.90 -15.44 4.67
N ASN A 293 18.01 -16.05 4.25
CA ASN A 293 18.91 -16.82 5.12
C ASN A 293 19.79 -15.94 6.05
N HIS A 294 19.50 -14.64 6.16
CA HIS A 294 20.27 -13.69 6.96
C HIS A 294 19.39 -12.87 7.91
N ARG A 295 19.98 -12.35 8.99
CA ARG A 295 19.29 -11.50 9.95
C ARG A 295 18.89 -10.16 9.33
N VAL A 296 17.87 -9.52 9.90
CA VAL A 296 17.29 -8.28 9.33
C VAL A 296 18.25 -7.08 9.30
N LEU A 297 19.23 -7.01 10.20
CA LEU A 297 20.26 -5.95 10.20
C LEU A 297 21.58 -6.37 9.51
N SER A 298 21.57 -7.50 8.79
CA SER A 298 22.70 -8.06 8.02
C SER A 298 22.61 -7.79 6.51
N ALA A 299 21.66 -6.98 6.05
CA ALA A 299 21.59 -6.46 4.69
C ALA A 299 21.00 -5.05 4.71
N HIS A 300 21.18 -4.30 3.63
CA HIS A 300 20.47 -3.03 3.47
C HIS A 300 18.96 -3.29 3.37
N PRO A 301 18.08 -2.60 4.14
CA PRO A 301 16.64 -2.83 4.09
C PRO A 301 16.06 -2.52 2.70
N THR A 302 15.07 -3.30 2.27
CA THR A 302 14.26 -3.01 1.09
C THR A 302 12.91 -2.44 1.55
N MET A 303 12.51 -1.30 0.98
CA MET A 303 11.36 -0.49 1.39
C MET A 303 10.30 -0.46 0.28
N ASN A 304 9.13 -1.08 0.49
CA ASN A 304 7.97 -0.92 -0.38
C ASN A 304 6.66 -1.19 0.37
N ASP A 305 5.60 -0.48 0.00
CA ASP A 305 4.31 -0.51 0.71
C ASP A 305 3.24 -1.41 0.06
N ALA A 306 3.39 -1.77 -1.22
CA ALA A 306 2.39 -2.50 -2.01
C ALA A 306 2.78 -3.95 -2.36
N LEU A 307 4.07 -4.31 -2.37
CA LEU A 307 4.57 -5.63 -2.77
C LEU A 307 3.81 -6.81 -2.10
N PRO A 308 3.51 -6.81 -0.78
CA PRO A 308 2.77 -7.90 -0.16
C PRO A 308 1.34 -8.06 -0.69
N ASN A 309 0.68 -6.97 -1.11
CA ASN A 309 -0.63 -7.06 -1.77
C ASN A 309 -0.49 -7.58 -3.21
N CYS A 310 0.54 -7.13 -3.93
CA CYS A 310 0.84 -7.61 -5.28
C CYS A 310 1.11 -9.13 -5.32
N ILE A 311 1.81 -9.66 -4.31
CA ILE A 311 2.03 -11.11 -4.15
C ILE A 311 0.73 -11.84 -3.79
N LEU A 312 -0.03 -11.36 -2.79
CA LEU A 312 -1.27 -12.02 -2.34
C LEU A 312 -2.43 -11.97 -3.36
N SER A 313 -2.35 -11.07 -4.34
CA SER A 313 -3.25 -10.96 -5.51
C SER A 313 -2.68 -11.58 -6.79
N GLY A 314 -1.49 -12.18 -6.75
CA GLY A 314 -0.86 -12.85 -7.90
C GLY A 314 -0.26 -11.92 -8.96
N ARG A 315 -0.41 -10.59 -8.84
CA ARG A 315 0.18 -9.59 -9.75
C ARG A 315 1.71 -9.71 -9.82
N VAL A 316 2.36 -10.07 -8.71
CA VAL A 316 3.79 -10.44 -8.63
C VAL A 316 3.89 -11.90 -8.17
N ILE A 317 4.56 -12.73 -8.97
CA ILE A 317 4.95 -14.10 -8.59
C ILE A 317 6.44 -14.10 -8.21
N VAL A 318 6.77 -14.51 -6.98
CA VAL A 318 8.17 -14.60 -6.54
C VAL A 318 8.81 -15.87 -7.11
N LYS A 319 10.00 -15.73 -7.69
CA LYS A 319 10.80 -16.79 -8.33
C LYS A 319 12.21 -16.86 -7.73
N GLY A 320 12.88 -17.99 -7.94
CA GLY A 320 14.27 -18.22 -7.51
C GLY A 320 15.30 -17.37 -8.27
N ASP A 321 16.58 -17.75 -8.18
CA ASP A 321 17.61 -17.20 -9.07
C ASP A 321 17.41 -17.70 -10.52
N ILE A 322 17.99 -17.02 -11.49
CA ILE A 322 17.97 -17.48 -12.89
C ILE A 322 18.94 -18.66 -13.03
N GLU A 323 18.47 -19.77 -13.58
CA GLU A 323 19.32 -20.88 -13.99
C GLU A 323 19.90 -20.59 -15.37
N ARG A 324 19.01 -20.36 -16.35
CA ARG A 324 19.35 -19.98 -17.73
C ARG A 324 18.18 -19.34 -18.45
N PHE A 325 18.51 -18.60 -19.50
CA PHE A 325 17.53 -18.06 -20.45
C PHE A 325 17.10 -19.12 -21.48
N THR A 326 16.08 -18.79 -22.25
CA THR A 326 15.62 -19.49 -23.45
C THR A 326 15.16 -18.44 -24.45
N GLU A 327 14.82 -18.83 -25.68
CA GLU A 327 14.36 -17.86 -26.69
C GLU A 327 13.17 -16.99 -26.25
N ASN A 328 12.24 -17.56 -25.48
CA ASN A 328 10.91 -16.99 -25.22
C ASN A 328 10.59 -16.90 -23.70
N GLY A 329 11.61 -16.91 -22.84
CA GLY A 329 11.43 -16.93 -21.39
C GLY A 329 12.66 -17.40 -20.61
N ILE A 330 12.48 -17.65 -19.31
CA ILE A 330 13.54 -18.01 -18.37
C ILE A 330 13.21 -19.32 -17.64
N ILE A 331 14.23 -20.12 -17.35
CA ILE A 331 14.19 -21.19 -16.35
C ILE A 331 14.84 -20.65 -15.06
N PHE A 332 14.12 -20.73 -13.95
CA PHE A 332 14.65 -20.38 -12.63
C PHE A 332 15.08 -21.65 -11.89
N VAL A 333 16.06 -21.52 -11.00
CA VAL A 333 16.60 -22.65 -10.23
C VAL A 333 15.47 -23.36 -9.47
N GLY A 334 15.18 -24.60 -9.86
CA GLY A 334 14.13 -25.44 -9.29
C GLY A 334 12.77 -25.45 -10.02
N ASP A 335 12.59 -24.66 -11.08
CA ASP A 335 11.45 -24.80 -12.00
C ASP A 335 11.77 -25.78 -13.13
N GLU A 336 11.00 -26.85 -13.28
CA GLU A 336 11.11 -27.78 -14.43
C GLU A 336 10.62 -27.19 -15.77
N THR A 337 10.06 -25.97 -15.77
CA THR A 337 9.33 -25.40 -16.92
C THR A 337 9.72 -23.95 -17.22
N VAL A 338 9.77 -23.62 -18.52
CA VAL A 338 10.09 -22.28 -19.00
C VAL A 338 9.00 -21.28 -18.61
N THR A 339 9.34 -20.34 -17.75
CA THR A 339 8.49 -19.18 -17.45
C THR A 339 8.60 -18.20 -18.62
N LYS A 340 7.57 -18.17 -19.49
CA LYS A 340 7.51 -17.26 -20.64
C LYS A 340 7.62 -15.79 -20.19
N ALA A 341 8.50 -15.03 -20.83
CA ALA A 341 8.77 -13.63 -20.54
C ALA A 341 9.07 -12.86 -21.83
N ASP A 342 8.58 -11.64 -21.92
CA ASP A 342 8.73 -10.75 -23.08
C ASP A 342 9.77 -9.64 -22.79
N ALA A 343 9.98 -9.32 -21.50
CA ALA A 343 10.97 -8.35 -21.03
C ALA A 343 11.62 -8.76 -19.70
N VAL A 344 12.87 -8.32 -19.49
CA VAL A 344 13.66 -8.57 -18.28
C VAL A 344 14.29 -7.27 -17.75
N ILE A 345 13.98 -6.93 -16.50
CA ILE A 345 14.48 -5.74 -15.81
C ILE A 345 15.57 -6.16 -14.81
N LEU A 346 16.81 -5.77 -15.07
CA LEU A 346 17.95 -6.04 -14.20
C LEU A 346 18.04 -4.98 -13.10
N ALA A 347 17.63 -5.33 -11.88
CA ALA A 347 17.74 -4.50 -10.67
C ALA A 347 19.00 -4.85 -9.86
N THR A 348 20.10 -5.10 -10.58
CA THR A 348 21.29 -5.82 -10.12
C THR A 348 22.35 -4.95 -9.45
N GLY A 349 22.11 -3.63 -9.39
CA GLY A 349 22.94 -2.66 -8.65
C GLY A 349 23.92 -1.88 -9.52
N TYR A 350 24.96 -1.34 -8.90
CA TYR A 350 25.90 -0.39 -9.52
C TYR A 350 27.36 -0.72 -9.19
N HIS A 351 28.27 -0.33 -10.07
CA HIS A 351 29.71 -0.27 -9.81
C HIS A 351 30.09 1.11 -9.26
N ILE A 352 30.99 1.11 -8.29
CA ILE A 352 31.67 2.32 -7.82
C ILE A 352 32.93 2.51 -8.68
N ARG A 353 33.09 3.68 -9.32
CA ARG A 353 34.24 4.03 -10.14
C ARG A 353 34.52 5.52 -10.04
N PHE A 354 35.80 5.90 -10.02
CA PHE A 354 36.27 7.28 -10.08
C PHE A 354 37.25 7.43 -11.26
N PRO A 355 36.79 7.44 -12.52
CA PRO A 355 37.67 7.34 -13.70
C PRO A 355 38.65 8.52 -13.88
N PHE A 356 38.43 9.62 -13.15
CA PHE A 356 39.31 10.78 -13.08
C PHE A 356 40.37 10.71 -11.96
N LEU A 357 40.37 9.67 -11.12
CA LEU A 357 41.39 9.43 -10.08
C LEU A 357 42.27 8.25 -10.44
N ASP A 358 43.55 8.35 -10.09
CA ASP A 358 44.52 7.25 -10.22
C ASP A 358 44.23 6.13 -9.20
N SER A 359 44.35 4.87 -9.62
CA SER A 359 44.13 3.70 -8.76
C SER A 359 45.08 3.60 -7.58
N ASN A 360 46.28 4.21 -7.67
CA ASN A 360 47.23 4.31 -6.56
C ASN A 360 46.77 5.32 -5.48
N ILE A 361 45.92 6.29 -5.84
CA ILE A 361 45.23 7.15 -4.87
C ILE A 361 44.07 6.38 -4.24
N LEU A 362 43.23 5.75 -5.07
CA LEU A 362 42.02 5.07 -4.61
C LEU A 362 41.58 3.92 -5.55
N SER A 363 41.93 2.67 -5.19
CA SER A 363 41.32 1.47 -5.80
C SER A 363 39.81 1.41 -5.50
N THR A 364 39.05 0.83 -6.43
CA THR A 364 37.61 0.56 -6.32
C THR A 364 37.24 -0.91 -6.56
N ASP A 365 38.20 -1.82 -6.44
CA ASP A 365 38.07 -3.22 -6.84
C ASP A 365 36.95 -3.93 -6.05
N ASP A 366 36.02 -4.58 -6.76
CA ASP A 366 34.78 -5.18 -6.23
C ASP A 366 33.94 -4.26 -5.30
N ASN A 367 34.01 -2.94 -5.54
CA ASN A 367 33.41 -1.89 -4.69
C ASN A 367 34.01 -1.85 -3.26
N ARG A 368 35.16 -2.48 -2.99
CA ARG A 368 35.90 -2.43 -1.71
C ARG A 368 36.87 -1.25 -1.74
N ILE A 369 36.75 -0.34 -0.77
CA ILE A 369 37.40 0.98 -0.82
C ILE A 369 37.91 1.37 0.57
N GLN A 370 39.16 1.83 0.67
CA GLN A 370 39.85 2.10 1.93
C GLN A 370 39.91 3.61 2.22
N LEU A 371 38.94 4.12 2.98
CA LEU A 371 38.81 5.53 3.35
C LEU A 371 38.65 5.69 4.87
N TYR A 372 39.48 6.55 5.48
CA TYR A 372 39.26 6.98 6.86
C TYR A 372 37.91 7.71 6.98
N LYS A 373 37.07 7.24 7.93
CA LYS A 373 35.67 7.67 8.12
C LYS A 373 34.85 7.72 6.81
N TYR A 374 35.10 6.83 5.85
CA TYR A 374 34.44 6.84 4.53
C TYR A 374 34.60 8.14 3.74
N SER A 375 35.69 8.90 3.99
CA SER A 375 36.02 10.13 3.26
C SER A 375 37.47 10.28 2.81
N ILE A 376 38.47 10.08 3.67
CA ILE A 376 39.87 10.46 3.35
C ILE A 376 40.68 9.23 2.90
N PRO A 377 41.28 9.22 1.69
CA PRO A 377 42.18 8.14 1.26
C PRO A 377 43.43 8.02 2.13
N LEU A 378 43.76 6.81 2.56
CA LEU A 378 44.85 6.53 3.50
C LEU A 378 46.26 6.59 2.87
N SER A 379 46.33 6.47 1.53
CA SER A 379 47.52 6.60 0.70
C SER A 379 48.18 7.98 0.83
N LEU A 380 47.38 9.05 0.76
CA LEU A 380 47.83 10.44 0.63
C LEU A 380 48.73 10.92 1.77
N LYS A 381 49.77 11.69 1.44
CA LYS A 381 50.63 12.38 2.43
C LYS A 381 49.86 13.51 3.12
N HIS A 382 49.23 14.36 2.32
CA HIS A 382 48.41 15.49 2.77
C HIS A 382 46.92 15.15 2.70
N PRO A 383 46.12 15.44 3.75
CA PRO A 383 44.69 15.12 3.78
C PRO A 383 43.84 16.17 3.04
N THR A 384 44.27 16.61 1.86
CA THR A 384 43.64 17.69 1.07
C THR A 384 42.57 17.19 0.09
N LEU A 385 42.37 15.88 -0.03
CA LEU A 385 41.30 15.28 -0.84
C LEU A 385 40.38 14.41 0.01
N ALA A 386 39.06 14.54 -0.19
CA ALA A 386 38.06 13.67 0.42
C ALA A 386 36.91 13.33 -0.54
N ILE A 387 36.36 12.13 -0.36
CA ILE A 387 35.13 11.66 -1.00
C ILE A 387 33.93 11.92 -0.07
N VAL A 388 32.80 12.34 -0.63
CA VAL A 388 31.61 12.77 0.12
C VAL A 388 30.37 11.98 -0.33
N GLY A 389 29.65 11.39 0.62
CA GLY A 389 28.44 10.61 0.35
C GLY A 389 28.70 9.22 -0.26
N LEU A 390 29.95 8.75 -0.26
CA LEU A 390 30.30 7.38 -0.62
C LEU A 390 30.01 6.41 0.54
N ILE A 391 28.74 6.31 0.90
CA ILE A 391 28.32 5.62 2.12
C ILE A 391 26.88 5.13 1.99
N GLN A 392 26.55 3.99 2.61
CA GLN A 392 25.20 3.43 2.69
C GLN A 392 24.77 3.32 4.15
N PRO A 393 24.10 4.35 4.70
CA PRO A 393 23.61 4.33 6.06
C PRO A 393 22.29 3.55 6.17
N ILE A 394 22.03 2.94 7.33
CA ILE A 394 20.65 2.65 7.75
C ILE A 394 20.00 3.98 8.19
N GLY A 395 19.64 4.81 7.20
CA GLY A 395 19.15 6.18 7.33
C GLY A 395 19.33 6.97 6.01
N PRO A 396 19.20 8.31 6.03
CA PRO A 396 19.45 9.15 4.86
C PRO A 396 20.93 9.51 4.67
N ILE A 397 21.33 9.72 3.41
CA ILE A 397 22.72 10.10 3.05
C ILE A 397 22.98 11.60 3.24
N PHE A 398 22.04 12.50 2.92
CA PHE A 398 22.30 13.94 2.84
C PHE A 398 22.82 14.57 4.15
N PRO A 399 22.27 14.25 5.35
CA PRO A 399 22.81 14.75 6.61
C PRO A 399 24.23 14.21 6.91
N ILE A 400 24.56 13.02 6.42
CA ILE A 400 25.90 12.45 6.55
C ILE A 400 26.88 13.10 5.58
N ALA A 401 26.47 13.37 4.33
CA ALA A 401 27.27 14.12 3.38
C ALA A 401 27.57 15.55 3.91
N GLU A 402 26.58 16.23 4.48
CA GLU A 402 26.79 17.52 5.15
C GLU A 402 27.76 17.41 6.33
N MET A 403 27.63 16.35 7.15
CA MET A 403 28.53 16.12 8.28
C MET A 403 29.97 15.81 7.84
N GLN A 404 30.15 15.03 6.76
CA GLN A 404 31.46 14.76 6.15
C GLN A 404 32.10 16.05 5.65
N CYS A 405 31.34 16.92 4.95
CA CYS A 405 31.85 18.21 4.49
C CYS A 405 32.22 19.15 5.65
N ARG A 406 31.35 19.30 6.66
CA ARG A 406 31.63 20.13 7.85
C ARG A 406 32.89 19.65 8.59
N TRP A 407 33.00 18.34 8.83
CA TRP A 407 34.14 17.71 9.48
C TRP A 407 35.43 17.90 8.69
N PHE A 408 35.41 17.65 7.38
CA PHE A 408 36.58 17.82 6.51
C PHE A 408 37.05 19.28 6.41
N MET A 409 36.12 20.24 6.36
CA MET A 409 36.51 21.65 6.31
C MET A 409 37.10 22.17 7.63
N GLN A 410 36.80 21.57 8.79
CA GLN A 410 37.57 21.84 10.03
C GLN A 410 39.03 21.35 9.93
N ILE A 411 39.29 20.29 9.15
CA ILE A 411 40.66 19.80 8.89
C ILE A 411 41.39 20.76 7.96
N GLN A 412 40.74 21.21 6.88
CA GLN A 412 41.35 22.17 5.94
C GLN A 412 41.64 23.54 6.59
N SER A 413 40.82 23.99 7.53
CA SER A 413 41.06 25.22 8.31
C SER A 413 42.06 25.04 9.47
N GLY A 414 42.60 23.83 9.67
CA GLY A 414 43.56 23.52 10.74
C GLY A 414 42.95 23.48 12.16
N LYS A 415 41.63 23.69 12.29
CA LYS A 415 40.89 23.67 13.56
C LYS A 415 40.78 22.26 14.14
N LEU A 416 40.76 21.25 13.28
CA LEU A 416 40.75 19.83 13.63
C LEU A 416 42.00 19.14 13.08
N LYS A 417 42.80 18.53 13.96
CA LYS A 417 43.91 17.67 13.58
C LYS A 417 43.44 16.23 13.44
N LEU A 418 43.91 15.54 12.40
CA LEU A 418 43.75 14.09 12.26
C LEU A 418 44.68 13.34 13.24
N PRO A 419 44.33 12.10 13.65
CA PRO A 419 45.25 11.21 14.35
C PRO A 419 46.34 10.69 13.40
N SER A 420 47.26 9.87 13.89
CA SER A 420 48.33 9.29 13.08
C SER A 420 47.79 8.38 11.97
N LYS A 421 48.59 8.18 10.90
CA LYS A 421 48.22 7.24 9.83
C LYS A 421 47.93 5.83 10.36
N GLU A 422 48.71 5.35 11.33
CA GLU A 422 48.49 4.02 11.93
C GLU A 422 47.11 3.92 12.60
N GLU A 423 46.71 4.92 13.37
CA GLU A 423 45.38 4.97 13.99
C GLU A 423 44.25 5.08 12.94
N MET A 424 44.48 5.83 11.85
CA MET A 424 43.53 5.92 10.74
C MET A 424 43.35 4.57 10.02
N TRP A 425 44.45 3.85 9.76
CA TRP A 425 44.41 2.47 9.25
C TRP A 425 43.69 1.53 10.21
N LYS A 426 44.05 1.56 11.50
CA LYS A 426 43.50 0.70 12.56
C LYS A 426 41.99 0.87 12.75
N ASP A 427 41.48 2.11 12.72
CA ASP A 427 40.02 2.36 12.74
C ASP A 427 39.32 1.85 11.47
N THR A 428 39.95 2.04 10.30
CA THR A 428 39.37 1.65 9.01
C THR A 428 39.30 0.13 8.88
N THR A 429 40.38 -0.59 9.17
CA THR A 429 40.40 -2.07 9.18
C THR A 429 39.38 -2.64 10.17
N ARG A 430 39.35 -2.13 11.41
CA ARG A 430 38.38 -2.53 12.45
C ARG A 430 36.93 -2.36 11.99
N LYS A 431 36.62 -1.28 11.27
CA LYS A 431 35.27 -1.02 10.73
C LYS A 431 34.93 -1.91 9.53
N ASN A 432 35.87 -2.12 8.63
CA ASN A 432 35.71 -3.01 7.49
C ASN A 432 35.47 -4.46 7.95
N GLU A 433 36.23 -4.93 8.95
CA GLU A 433 35.98 -6.21 9.61
C GLU A 433 34.60 -6.28 10.28
N ALA A 434 34.21 -5.25 11.04
CA ALA A 434 32.91 -5.22 11.70
C ALA A 434 31.73 -5.26 10.70
N ASN A 435 31.88 -4.59 9.56
CA ASN A 435 30.93 -4.68 8.45
C ASN A 435 30.92 -6.07 7.81
N ALA A 436 32.08 -6.65 7.49
CA ALA A 436 32.18 -8.01 6.94
C ALA A 436 31.61 -9.10 7.87
N LYS A 437 31.76 -8.92 9.20
CA LYS A 437 31.20 -9.80 10.23
C LYS A 437 29.67 -9.63 10.43
N ARG A 438 29.10 -8.48 10.04
CA ARG A 438 27.66 -8.17 10.21
C ARG A 438 26.84 -8.39 8.95
N TYR A 439 27.34 -8.00 7.78
CA TYR A 439 26.58 -7.95 6.53
C TYR A 439 26.87 -9.12 5.61
N VAL A 440 25.86 -9.56 4.85
CA VAL A 440 26.01 -10.63 3.85
C VAL A 440 26.99 -10.21 2.76
N GLU A 441 28.00 -11.04 2.50
CA GLU A 441 29.00 -10.77 1.48
C GLU A 441 28.37 -10.53 0.09
N SER A 442 28.64 -9.34 -0.44
CA SER A 442 28.05 -8.79 -1.66
C SER A 442 28.74 -7.48 -2.00
N THR A 443 28.97 -7.19 -3.29
CA THR A 443 29.51 -5.90 -3.77
C THR A 443 28.57 -4.70 -3.50
N ARG A 444 27.40 -4.92 -2.88
CA ARG A 444 26.49 -3.87 -2.37
C ARG A 444 26.73 -3.50 -0.91
N HIS A 445 27.38 -4.34 -0.10
CA HIS A 445 27.47 -4.18 1.36
C HIS A 445 28.85 -3.74 1.87
N THR A 446 29.66 -3.10 1.02
CA THR A 446 31.05 -2.71 1.34
C THR A 446 31.18 -1.42 2.15
N ILE A 447 30.19 -0.51 2.08
CA ILE A 447 30.26 0.87 2.61
C ILE A 447 29.15 1.19 3.64
N GLN A 448 28.78 0.22 4.47
CA GLN A 448 27.60 0.32 5.36
C GLN A 448 27.91 1.05 6.68
N VAL A 449 26.95 1.83 7.22
CA VAL A 449 27.01 2.41 8.58
C VAL A 449 25.64 2.49 9.28
N ASP A 450 25.64 2.64 10.60
CA ASP A 450 24.45 3.06 11.36
C ASP A 450 24.41 4.60 11.46
N PHE A 451 23.27 5.19 11.09
CA PHE A 451 23.13 6.65 10.88
C PHE A 451 23.48 7.51 12.11
N VAL A 452 22.85 7.24 13.27
CA VAL A 452 23.04 8.06 14.47
C VAL A 452 24.45 7.91 15.07
N PRO A 453 25.02 6.68 15.23
CA PRO A 453 26.41 6.52 15.68
C PRO A 453 27.44 7.23 14.80
N PHE A 454 27.27 7.20 13.47
CA PHE A 454 28.24 7.84 12.55
C PHE A 454 28.19 9.37 12.60
N LEU A 455 27.00 9.97 12.66
CA LEU A 455 26.86 11.42 12.89
C LEU A 455 27.42 11.85 14.25
N ASP A 456 27.19 11.05 15.30
CA ASP A 456 27.76 11.28 16.63
C ASP A 456 29.30 11.11 16.67
N GLU A 457 29.88 10.27 15.80
CA GLU A 457 31.34 10.07 15.68
C GLU A 457 32.03 11.24 14.98
N LEU A 458 31.44 11.79 13.92
CA LEU A 458 32.01 12.97 13.24
C LEU A 458 31.77 14.25 14.04
N ALA A 459 30.55 14.47 14.54
CA ALA A 459 30.19 15.70 15.23
C ALA A 459 30.87 15.87 16.60
N SER A 460 31.36 14.79 17.23
CA SER A 460 32.10 14.88 18.49
C SER A 460 33.47 15.53 18.30
N GLN A 461 34.17 15.24 17.20
CA GLN A 461 35.54 15.68 16.93
C GLN A 461 35.68 17.21 16.82
N PHE A 462 34.61 17.92 16.46
CA PHE A 462 34.57 19.39 16.37
C PHE A 462 33.46 20.02 17.23
N GLY A 463 32.98 19.33 18.28
CA GLY A 463 32.08 19.89 19.29
C GLY A 463 30.63 20.15 18.86
N ALA A 464 30.23 19.75 17.65
CA ALA A 464 28.86 19.88 17.14
C ALA A 464 27.88 18.82 17.71
N LYS A 465 28.38 17.73 18.30
CA LYS A 465 27.56 16.74 19.01
C LYS A 465 26.94 17.36 20.28
N PRO A 466 25.61 17.35 20.46
CA PRO A 466 24.98 17.93 21.64
C PRO A 466 25.43 17.28 22.96
N ASN A 467 25.76 18.11 23.95
CA ASN A 467 25.99 17.66 25.32
C ASN A 467 24.64 17.40 26.00
N PHE A 468 24.11 16.18 25.85
CA PHE A 468 22.82 15.78 26.42
C PHE A 468 22.77 15.84 27.95
N PHE A 469 23.91 15.65 28.66
CA PHE A 469 23.97 15.80 30.11
C PHE A 469 23.72 17.26 30.51
N LYS A 470 24.44 18.22 29.91
CA LYS A 470 24.19 19.66 30.12
C LYS A 470 22.74 20.03 29.73
N MET A 471 22.27 19.53 28.58
CA MET A 471 20.92 19.78 28.09
C MET A 471 19.83 19.31 29.07
N ALA A 472 20.01 18.19 29.77
CA ALA A 472 19.05 17.69 30.75
C ALA A 472 18.74 18.68 31.88
N PHE A 473 19.68 19.56 32.23
CA PHE A 473 19.52 20.61 33.23
C PHE A 473 19.21 21.98 32.61
N THR A 474 19.78 22.32 31.45
CA THR A 474 19.63 23.66 30.84
C THR A 474 18.43 23.82 29.90
N ASP A 475 17.99 22.75 29.22
CA ASP A 475 16.70 22.71 28.52
C ASP A 475 16.10 21.30 28.60
N PRO A 476 15.42 20.96 29.71
CA PRO A 476 14.79 19.67 29.89
C PRO A 476 13.79 19.33 28.78
N LYS A 477 13.07 20.32 28.22
CA LYS A 477 12.08 20.10 27.15
C LYS A 477 12.79 19.61 25.88
N LEU A 478 13.87 20.26 25.48
CA LEU A 478 14.68 19.86 24.33
C LEU A 478 15.36 18.50 24.57
N PHE A 479 15.90 18.26 25.76
CA PHE A 479 16.47 16.96 26.14
C PHE A 479 15.47 15.82 25.97
N TRP A 480 14.26 15.94 26.54
CA TRP A 480 13.24 14.90 26.45
C TRP A 480 12.84 14.60 24.99
N VAL A 481 12.72 15.63 24.14
CA VAL A 481 12.43 15.47 22.70
C VAL A 481 13.61 14.86 21.94
N CYS A 482 14.85 15.30 22.16
CA CYS A 482 16.03 14.75 21.51
C CYS A 482 16.28 13.27 21.87
N MET A 483 15.91 12.84 23.08
CA MET A 483 16.11 11.47 23.55
C MET A 483 14.97 10.51 23.16
N ASN A 484 13.71 10.97 23.19
CA ASN A 484 12.53 10.11 22.97
C ASN A 484 11.86 10.31 21.60
N GLY A 485 12.11 11.43 20.94
CA GLY A 485 11.75 11.68 19.55
C GLY A 485 12.87 11.27 18.59
N PRO A 486 12.69 11.55 17.28
CA PRO A 486 13.65 11.19 16.26
C PRO A 486 14.97 11.96 16.38
N CYS A 487 16.06 11.34 15.92
CA CYS A 487 17.36 11.98 15.78
C CYS A 487 17.43 12.76 14.47
N PHE A 488 16.93 14.00 14.50
CA PHE A 488 17.01 14.94 13.38
C PHE A 488 18.44 15.43 13.15
N SER A 489 18.78 15.73 11.90
CA SER A 489 20.00 16.44 11.51
C SER A 489 20.16 17.78 12.26
N TYR A 490 19.05 18.48 12.53
CA TYR A 490 19.00 19.73 13.29
C TYR A 490 19.70 19.65 14.66
N GLN A 491 19.78 18.47 15.28
CA GLN A 491 20.48 18.29 16.56
C GLN A 491 21.95 18.71 16.46
N PHE A 492 22.60 18.48 15.32
CA PHE A 492 24.02 18.77 15.09
C PHE A 492 24.31 20.23 14.67
N ARG A 493 23.31 21.12 14.81
CA ARG A 493 23.44 22.58 14.72
C ARG A 493 23.02 23.29 16.01
N LEU A 494 22.75 22.56 17.10
CA LEU A 494 22.45 23.15 18.42
C LEU A 494 23.68 23.78 19.11
N GLN A 495 24.89 23.34 18.76
CA GLN A 495 26.15 23.80 19.32
C GLN A 495 27.31 23.53 18.34
N GLY A 496 28.52 23.98 18.69
CA GLY A 496 29.72 23.85 17.87
C GLY A 496 29.80 24.88 16.72
N PRO A 497 30.78 24.74 15.81
CA PRO A 497 30.91 25.58 14.63
C PRO A 497 29.63 25.63 13.80
N HIS A 498 29.23 26.85 13.43
CA HIS A 498 28.07 27.15 12.57
C HIS A 498 26.73 26.68 13.15
N ALA A 499 26.55 26.83 14.47
CA ALA A 499 25.29 26.56 15.15
C ALA A 499 24.13 27.46 14.62
N TRP A 500 22.96 26.86 14.42
CA TRP A 500 21.79 27.50 13.79
C TRP A 500 20.74 27.87 14.84
N LYS A 501 20.36 29.16 14.90
CA LYS A 501 19.39 29.67 15.88
C LYS A 501 18.03 28.94 15.83
N GLY A 502 17.59 28.53 14.62
CA GLY A 502 16.32 27.83 14.44
C GLY A 502 16.33 26.34 14.83
N ALA A 503 17.50 25.74 15.10
CA ALA A 503 17.64 24.30 15.31
C ALA A 503 16.74 23.78 16.45
N ARG A 504 16.66 24.55 17.54
CA ARG A 504 15.83 24.22 18.71
C ARG A 504 14.35 24.11 18.34
N ASP A 505 13.80 25.12 17.69
CA ASP A 505 12.37 25.18 17.42
C ASP A 505 11.99 24.28 16.22
N ALA A 506 12.93 24.05 15.30
CA ALA A 506 12.81 22.99 14.29
C ALA A 506 12.64 21.61 14.94
N ILE A 507 13.42 21.28 15.98
CA ILE A 507 13.30 20.02 16.74
C ILE A 507 12.00 19.96 17.56
N LEU A 508 11.61 21.05 18.23
CA LEU A 508 10.43 21.05 19.09
C LEU A 508 9.11 21.02 18.33
N ASN A 509 9.05 21.62 17.13
CA ASN A 509 7.80 21.80 16.36
C ASN A 509 7.69 20.87 15.13
N TYR A 510 8.50 19.81 15.04
CA TYR A 510 8.51 18.89 13.90
C TYR A 510 7.15 18.20 13.63
N GLU A 511 6.34 17.96 14.67
CA GLU A 511 5.00 17.36 14.51
C GLU A 511 4.08 18.23 13.65
N GLU A 512 4.17 19.57 13.70
CA GLU A 512 3.39 20.46 12.81
C GLU A 512 3.76 20.19 11.35
N ARG A 513 5.06 20.18 11.04
CA ARG A 513 5.55 19.97 9.66
C ARG A 513 5.26 18.57 9.14
N MET A 514 5.23 17.57 10.02
CA MET A 514 4.90 16.19 9.69
C MET A 514 3.40 15.95 9.49
N PHE A 515 2.51 16.65 10.21
CA PHE A 515 1.05 16.44 10.10
C PHE A 515 0.32 17.41 9.16
N THR A 516 0.87 18.60 8.90
CA THR A 516 0.33 19.56 7.93
C THR A 516 -0.03 18.95 6.56
N PRO A 517 0.81 18.13 5.90
CA PRO A 517 0.49 17.59 4.57
C PRO A 517 -0.53 16.44 4.61
N LEU A 518 -0.86 15.91 5.79
CA LEU A 518 -1.85 14.83 5.98
C LEU A 518 -3.22 15.38 6.39
N ASN A 519 -3.24 16.34 7.31
CA ASN A 519 -4.45 17.02 7.78
C ASN A 519 -4.08 18.32 8.52
N SER A 520 -4.16 19.45 7.83
CA SER A 520 -3.90 20.80 8.35
C SER A 520 -4.70 21.15 9.62
N ASN A 521 -5.87 20.54 9.83
CA ASN A 521 -6.72 20.79 11.00
C ASN A 521 -6.22 20.13 12.30
N VAL A 522 -5.23 19.25 12.25
CA VAL A 522 -4.66 18.60 13.45
C VAL A 522 -3.93 19.59 14.34
N ASN A 523 -3.23 20.56 13.73
CA ASN A 523 -2.30 21.47 14.42
C ASN A 523 -3.00 22.31 15.51
N LYS A 524 -4.24 22.77 15.25
CA LYS A 524 -5.10 23.56 16.16
C LYS A 524 -5.45 22.87 17.51
N LYS A 525 -4.95 21.64 17.78
CA LYS A 525 -5.16 20.91 19.05
C LYS A 525 -3.88 20.34 19.70
N VAL A 526 -2.69 20.56 19.13
CA VAL A 526 -1.44 20.00 19.68
C VAL A 526 -0.96 20.79 20.91
N GLU A 527 -0.97 22.12 20.84
CA GLU A 527 -0.47 23.04 21.89
C GLU A 527 -1.08 22.76 23.28
N LYS A 528 -2.38 22.42 23.33
CA LYS A 528 -3.11 22.14 24.58
C LYS A 528 -2.75 20.81 25.27
N LYS A 529 -1.94 19.93 24.65
CA LYS A 529 -1.49 18.68 25.27
C LYS A 529 -0.07 18.74 25.85
N THR A 530 0.81 19.56 25.30
CA THR A 530 2.21 19.64 25.73
C THR A 530 2.38 20.19 27.15
N SER A 531 1.45 21.03 27.63
CA SER A 531 1.44 21.56 29.00
C SER A 531 1.02 20.57 30.09
N LEU A 532 0.31 19.48 29.73
CA LEU A 532 -0.21 18.48 30.68
C LEU A 532 0.73 17.30 30.90
N LEU A 533 1.62 17.01 29.95
CA LEU A 533 2.56 15.88 30.03
C LEU A 533 3.74 16.16 30.96
N SER A 534 4.20 17.41 31.05
CA SER A 534 5.30 17.81 31.94
C SER A 534 5.03 17.50 33.42
N ARG A 535 3.79 17.71 33.89
CA ARG A 535 3.39 17.40 35.28
C ARG A 535 3.19 15.90 35.56
N LYS A 536 2.90 15.07 34.55
CA LYS A 536 2.67 13.63 34.74
C LYS A 536 3.92 12.75 34.59
N GLY A 537 4.94 13.21 33.87
CA GLY A 537 6.21 12.47 33.76
C GLY A 537 6.92 12.26 35.11
N LEU A 538 6.82 13.23 36.02
CA LEU A 538 7.49 13.19 37.33
C LEU A 538 6.91 12.13 38.28
N LEU A 539 5.59 11.90 38.25
CA LEU A 539 4.90 10.95 39.14
C LEU A 539 5.12 9.48 38.77
N VAL A 540 5.36 9.17 37.48
CA VAL A 540 5.65 7.79 37.05
C VAL A 540 7.00 7.30 37.57
N LEU A 541 7.93 8.23 37.85
CA LEU A 541 9.30 7.92 38.28
C LEU A 541 9.38 7.31 39.69
N LEU A 542 8.40 7.58 40.56
CA LEU A 542 8.31 6.97 41.90
C LEU A 542 7.61 5.60 41.92
N ALA A 543 6.90 5.22 40.85
CA ALA A 543 6.13 3.97 40.78
C ALA A 543 6.92 2.79 40.16
N VAL A 544 8.03 3.08 39.48
CA VAL A 544 8.81 2.07 38.72
C VAL A 544 9.97 1.48 39.53
N SER A 545 10.37 2.11 40.64
CA SER A 545 11.42 1.65 41.56
C SER A 545 10.97 0.61 42.60
N ALA A 546 9.66 0.30 42.69
CA ALA A 546 9.07 -0.48 43.80
C ALA A 546 8.43 -1.83 43.39
N LEU A 547 8.57 -2.28 42.14
CA LEU A 547 7.99 -3.54 41.64
C LEU A 547 9.04 -4.42 40.95
N GLY A 548 10.14 -4.70 41.67
CA GLY A 548 11.31 -5.45 41.19
C GLY A 548 11.63 -6.75 41.94
N VAL A 549 10.77 -7.23 42.83
CA VAL A 549 11.00 -8.43 43.66
C VAL A 549 9.73 -9.30 43.72
N ALA A 550 9.95 -10.62 43.83
CA ALA A 550 8.95 -11.67 44.06
C ALA A 550 7.90 -11.94 42.96
N TYR A 551 8.17 -12.94 42.11
CA TYR A 551 7.14 -13.97 41.83
C TYR A 551 7.75 -15.34 41.47
N GLY A 552 7.34 -16.38 42.20
CA GLY A 552 7.80 -17.76 42.09
C GLY A 552 7.87 -18.42 43.47
N ARG A 553 7.35 -19.63 43.71
CA ARG A 553 6.84 -20.67 42.79
C ARG A 553 5.61 -21.40 43.39
N LYS A 554 4.71 -21.85 42.50
CA LYS A 554 4.10 -23.22 42.44
C LYS A 554 3.50 -23.84 43.73
N TYR A 555 2.21 -24.18 43.68
CA TYR A 555 1.69 -25.46 44.22
C TYR A 555 0.61 -26.07 43.30
N ARG A 556 0.07 -27.24 43.64
CA ARG A 556 -0.67 -28.15 42.75
C ARG A 556 -1.61 -29.05 43.57
N ARG A 557 -2.78 -29.43 43.01
CA ARG A 557 -3.72 -30.49 43.48
C ARG A 557 -4.51 -30.20 44.79
N ASP A 558 -5.65 -30.85 45.09
CA ASP A 558 -6.35 -31.98 44.42
C ASP A 558 -7.90 -31.95 44.52
N GLU A 559 -8.54 -32.81 43.71
CA GLU A 559 -9.82 -33.55 43.85
C GLU A 559 -11.21 -32.99 44.31
N GLN A 560 -12.25 -33.47 43.59
CA GLN A 560 -13.66 -33.78 44.00
C GLN A 560 -14.57 -32.59 44.49
N LYS A 561 -15.90 -32.52 44.26
CA LYS A 561 -16.99 -33.40 43.72
C LYS A 561 -18.23 -32.52 43.35
N GLU A 562 -19.43 -32.91 42.86
CA GLU A 562 -20.09 -34.17 42.43
C GLU A 562 -21.05 -33.87 41.22
N ARG A 563 -22.37 -34.19 41.25
CA ARG A 563 -23.44 -34.01 40.21
C ARG A 563 -24.87 -34.03 40.88
N PRO A 564 -26.05 -34.20 40.21
CA PRO A 564 -26.48 -34.13 38.79
C PRO A 564 -27.81 -33.34 38.55
N PHE A 565 -28.57 -33.73 37.49
CA PHE A 565 -29.98 -33.46 37.10
C PHE A 565 -30.24 -32.41 35.99
N PRO A 566 -31.20 -32.67 35.07
CA PRO A 566 -31.30 -33.90 34.26
C PRO A 566 -31.36 -33.63 32.74
N LEU A 567 -31.20 -34.69 31.93
CA LEU A 567 -31.76 -34.75 30.57
C LEU A 567 -33.07 -35.53 30.63
N GLU A 568 -34.04 -35.14 29.80
CA GLU A 568 -35.04 -36.07 29.29
C GLU A 568 -34.87 -36.24 27.77
N LEU A 569 -35.11 -37.47 27.29
CA LEU A 569 -35.18 -37.78 25.87
C LEU A 569 -36.65 -37.89 25.47
N CYS A 570 -37.08 -37.10 24.50
CA CYS A 570 -38.23 -37.44 23.67
C CYS A 570 -37.73 -37.90 22.29
N LEU A 571 -37.56 -39.21 22.15
CA LEU A 571 -37.51 -39.86 20.84
C LEU A 571 -38.92 -40.31 20.48
N ASN A 572 -39.52 -39.71 19.46
CA ASN A 572 -40.38 -40.52 18.59
C ASN A 572 -40.50 -39.98 17.17
N ARG A 573 -40.83 -40.95 16.32
CA ARG A 573 -41.18 -40.89 14.90
C ARG A 573 -42.54 -40.17 14.73
N ASP A 574 -43.04 -39.82 13.55
CA ASP A 574 -42.73 -40.24 12.18
C ASP A 574 -42.64 -39.06 11.19
N CYS A 575 -42.16 -39.33 9.97
CA CYS A 575 -42.24 -38.42 8.83
C CYS A 575 -42.83 -39.18 7.63
N PRO A 576 -43.97 -38.78 7.06
CA PRO A 576 -44.66 -39.56 6.04
C PRO A 576 -43.92 -39.54 4.70
N SER A 577 -43.76 -40.72 4.10
CA SER A 577 -43.20 -40.89 2.75
C SER A 577 -44.21 -40.48 1.69
N VAL A 578 -44.14 -39.20 1.26
CA VAL A 578 -44.94 -38.70 0.13
C VAL A 578 -44.55 -39.46 -1.13
N LYS A 579 -45.51 -40.20 -1.70
CA LYS A 579 -45.33 -40.89 -2.99
C LYS A 579 -45.26 -39.85 -4.11
N SER A 580 -44.25 -39.96 -4.96
CA SER A 580 -44.15 -39.14 -6.18
C SER A 580 -45.30 -39.49 -7.13
N THR A 581 -46.21 -38.54 -7.32
CA THR A 581 -47.05 -38.46 -8.51
C THR A 581 -46.32 -37.57 -9.52
N MET A 582 -46.39 -37.89 -10.82
CA MET A 582 -45.75 -37.08 -11.85
C MET A 582 -46.50 -35.75 -12.04
N THR A 583 -46.13 -34.75 -11.25
CA THR A 583 -46.54 -33.37 -11.46
C THR A 583 -45.70 -32.73 -12.57
N THR A 584 -46.33 -31.91 -13.40
CA THR A 584 -45.63 -31.09 -14.40
C THR A 584 -44.70 -30.10 -13.70
N LYS A 585 -43.41 -30.12 -14.06
CA LYS A 585 -42.37 -29.29 -13.41
C LYS A 585 -42.74 -27.81 -13.48
N LYS A 586 -42.82 -27.16 -12.32
CA LYS A 586 -43.10 -25.71 -12.22
C LYS A 586 -42.05 -24.93 -13.01
N ARG A 587 -42.51 -24.00 -13.86
CA ARG A 587 -41.70 -23.15 -14.72
C ARG A 587 -41.27 -21.89 -13.96
N VAL A 588 -39.97 -21.61 -13.90
CA VAL A 588 -39.39 -20.47 -13.18
C VAL A 588 -38.59 -19.59 -14.15
N LEU A 589 -38.84 -18.28 -14.10
CA LEU A 589 -38.06 -17.27 -14.81
C LEU A 589 -36.93 -16.72 -13.92
N VAL A 590 -35.75 -16.54 -14.50
CA VAL A 590 -34.63 -15.80 -13.92
C VAL A 590 -34.38 -14.55 -14.78
N ILE A 591 -34.35 -13.36 -14.19
CA ILE A 591 -34.16 -12.10 -14.93
C ILE A 591 -32.74 -11.58 -14.67
N GLY A 592 -31.86 -11.74 -15.67
CA GLY A 592 -30.46 -11.32 -15.68
C GLY A 592 -29.48 -12.44 -15.33
N ALA A 593 -28.52 -12.72 -16.21
CA ALA A 593 -27.49 -13.76 -16.13
C ALA A 593 -26.22 -13.34 -15.37
N GLY A 594 -26.37 -12.45 -14.39
CA GLY A 594 -25.31 -12.13 -13.42
C GLY A 594 -25.03 -13.29 -12.46
N VAL A 595 -24.11 -13.10 -11.51
CA VAL A 595 -23.78 -14.13 -10.48
C VAL A 595 -25.01 -14.59 -9.70
N SER A 596 -25.92 -13.66 -9.39
CA SER A 596 -27.25 -13.91 -8.84
C SER A 596 -28.06 -14.87 -9.73
N GLY A 597 -28.12 -14.60 -11.03
CA GLY A 597 -28.80 -15.43 -12.03
C GLY A 597 -28.21 -16.83 -12.17
N LEU A 598 -26.87 -16.95 -12.19
CA LEU A 598 -26.20 -18.26 -12.19
C LEU A 598 -26.56 -19.07 -10.94
N THR A 599 -26.57 -18.46 -9.76
CA THR A 599 -27.02 -19.15 -8.53
C THR A 599 -28.52 -19.48 -8.54
N ALA A 600 -29.35 -18.67 -9.20
CA ALA A 600 -30.78 -18.91 -9.36
C ALA A 600 -31.06 -20.11 -10.29
N ILE A 601 -30.42 -20.15 -11.47
CA ILE A 601 -30.49 -21.29 -12.40
C ILE A 601 -29.99 -22.57 -11.69
N LYS A 602 -28.83 -22.50 -11.03
CA LYS A 602 -28.24 -23.66 -10.32
C LYS A 602 -29.17 -24.15 -9.21
N ALA A 603 -29.74 -23.25 -8.40
CA ALA A 603 -30.71 -23.62 -7.37
C ALA A 603 -31.98 -24.25 -7.93
N CYS A 604 -32.50 -23.76 -9.07
CA CYS A 604 -33.65 -24.37 -9.73
C CYS A 604 -33.33 -25.79 -10.24
N LYS A 605 -32.15 -26.00 -10.82
CA LYS A 605 -31.69 -27.33 -11.29
C LYS A 605 -31.38 -28.30 -10.14
N ASP A 606 -30.84 -27.80 -9.02
CA ASP A 606 -30.67 -28.55 -7.75
C ASP A 606 -32.01 -29.11 -7.22
N GLU A 607 -33.14 -28.45 -7.54
CA GLU A 607 -34.49 -28.77 -7.08
C GLU A 607 -35.42 -29.32 -8.20
N ASP A 608 -34.86 -29.65 -9.37
CA ASP A 608 -35.54 -30.18 -10.57
C ASP A 608 -36.69 -29.33 -11.14
N LEU A 609 -36.58 -28.00 -11.01
CA LEU A 609 -37.51 -27.01 -11.57
C LEU A 609 -37.17 -26.69 -13.04
N ASN A 610 -38.20 -26.38 -13.85
CA ASN A 610 -38.03 -25.99 -15.25
C ASN A 610 -37.64 -24.51 -15.34
N VAL A 611 -36.35 -24.21 -15.51
CA VAL A 611 -35.83 -22.84 -15.44
C VAL A 611 -35.43 -22.25 -16.80
N VAL A 612 -35.91 -21.03 -17.06
CA VAL A 612 -35.52 -20.18 -18.19
C VAL A 612 -34.92 -18.89 -17.62
N CYS A 613 -33.85 -18.38 -18.24
CA CYS A 613 -33.23 -17.12 -17.87
C CYS A 613 -33.24 -16.16 -19.08
N TYR A 614 -33.75 -14.96 -18.87
CA TYR A 614 -33.70 -13.88 -19.85
C TYR A 614 -32.65 -12.84 -19.47
N GLU A 615 -31.72 -12.60 -20.40
CA GLU A 615 -30.62 -11.66 -20.29
C GLU A 615 -30.67 -10.70 -21.48
N LYS A 616 -30.65 -9.40 -21.19
CA LYS A 616 -30.80 -8.35 -22.22
C LYS A 616 -29.52 -8.11 -23.01
N SER A 617 -28.36 -8.43 -22.44
CA SER A 617 -27.07 -8.34 -23.15
C SER A 617 -26.81 -9.59 -23.99
N GLY A 618 -25.86 -9.49 -24.93
CA GLY A 618 -25.35 -10.62 -25.72
C GLY A 618 -24.34 -11.49 -24.97
N ASP A 619 -24.30 -11.42 -23.65
CA ASP A 619 -23.22 -11.95 -22.82
C ASP A 619 -23.72 -12.26 -21.39
N TRP A 620 -22.87 -12.80 -20.52
CA TRP A 620 -23.27 -13.19 -19.16
C TRP A 620 -22.17 -12.94 -18.11
N GLY A 621 -22.53 -13.11 -16.84
CA GLY A 621 -21.68 -12.81 -15.68
C GLY A 621 -21.98 -11.46 -15.01
N GLY A 622 -22.69 -10.57 -15.73
CA GLY A 622 -23.05 -9.23 -15.25
C GLY A 622 -21.80 -8.42 -14.90
N LEU A 623 -21.79 -7.80 -13.72
CA LEU A 623 -20.70 -6.90 -13.26
C LEU A 623 -19.26 -7.42 -13.49
N TRP A 624 -19.03 -8.73 -13.41
CA TRP A 624 -17.68 -9.30 -13.55
C TRP A 624 -17.22 -9.48 -15.02
N ARG A 625 -18.15 -9.38 -15.98
CA ARG A 625 -17.83 -9.25 -17.39
C ARG A 625 -17.27 -7.85 -17.62
N TYR A 626 -16.10 -7.78 -18.23
CA TYR A 626 -15.42 -6.52 -18.51
C TYR A 626 -15.77 -6.03 -19.91
N HIS A 627 -16.11 -4.75 -20.00
CA HIS A 627 -16.35 -4.04 -21.24
C HIS A 627 -15.54 -2.72 -21.22
N ASP A 628 -14.82 -2.44 -22.30
CA ASP A 628 -13.98 -1.23 -22.44
C ASP A 628 -14.80 0.06 -22.56
N SER A 629 -16.08 -0.03 -22.94
CA SER A 629 -17.04 1.07 -23.03
C SER A 629 -17.98 1.12 -21.81
N ASP A 630 -18.58 2.29 -21.58
CA ASP A 630 -19.77 2.41 -20.73
C ASP A 630 -21.04 2.15 -21.58
N SER A 631 -22.12 1.63 -20.99
CA SER A 631 -23.34 1.26 -21.73
C SER A 631 -24.56 1.15 -20.80
N ASP A 632 -25.69 1.78 -21.16
CA ASP A 632 -26.76 1.97 -20.17
C ASP A 632 -27.42 0.66 -19.70
N GLY A 633 -27.53 0.57 -18.38
CA GLY A 633 -27.99 -0.62 -17.68
C GLY A 633 -27.10 -1.87 -17.83
N VAL A 634 -25.84 -1.75 -18.29
CA VAL A 634 -24.87 -2.87 -18.38
C VAL A 634 -23.77 -2.68 -17.33
N PRO A 635 -23.87 -3.32 -16.15
CA PRO A 635 -22.87 -3.16 -15.09
C PRO A 635 -21.56 -3.84 -15.47
N SER A 636 -20.43 -3.14 -15.31
CA SER A 636 -19.10 -3.70 -15.59
C SER A 636 -18.00 -3.11 -14.69
N VAL A 637 -16.99 -3.92 -14.38
CA VAL A 637 -15.80 -3.59 -13.58
C VAL A 637 -14.78 -2.69 -14.31
N MET A 638 -13.78 -2.21 -13.56
CA MET A 638 -12.59 -1.49 -14.06
C MET A 638 -11.51 -2.52 -14.45
N LYS A 639 -10.64 -2.24 -15.46
CA LYS A 639 -9.67 -3.22 -16.02
C LYS A 639 -8.72 -3.83 -14.97
N SER A 640 -8.46 -3.13 -13.88
CA SER A 640 -7.53 -3.51 -12.79
C SER A 640 -8.20 -4.17 -11.58
N THR A 641 -9.51 -4.44 -11.62
CA THR A 641 -10.31 -4.77 -10.42
C THR A 641 -9.83 -6.06 -9.73
N ILE A 642 -9.36 -5.91 -8.48
CA ILE A 642 -9.04 -7.01 -7.55
C ILE A 642 -10.18 -7.19 -6.54
N SER A 643 -10.61 -8.44 -6.31
CA SER A 643 -11.68 -8.77 -5.38
C SER A 643 -11.47 -8.18 -3.97
N ASN A 644 -12.55 -7.74 -3.34
CA ASN A 644 -12.54 -7.18 -1.98
C ASN A 644 -12.61 -8.26 -0.89
N THR A 645 -13.02 -9.46 -1.27
CA THR A 645 -13.04 -10.68 -0.44
C THR A 645 -12.20 -11.77 -1.10
N SER A 646 -11.65 -12.66 -0.29
CA SER A 646 -10.75 -13.73 -0.71
C SER A 646 -11.51 -14.84 -1.43
N LYS A 647 -10.78 -15.66 -2.21
CA LYS A 647 -11.37 -16.75 -3.01
C LYS A 647 -12.16 -17.75 -2.15
N GLU A 648 -11.63 -18.13 -0.98
CA GLU A 648 -12.27 -19.09 -0.06
C GLU A 648 -13.51 -18.56 0.64
N MET A 649 -13.64 -17.23 0.80
CA MET A 649 -14.82 -16.59 1.37
C MET A 649 -15.87 -16.24 0.30
N SER A 650 -15.50 -16.31 -0.98
CA SER A 650 -16.33 -15.93 -2.14
C SER A 650 -16.71 -17.11 -3.01
N SER A 651 -16.39 -18.33 -2.57
CA SER A 651 -16.74 -19.57 -3.26
C SER A 651 -18.23 -19.87 -3.17
N PHE A 652 -18.78 -20.49 -4.21
CA PHE A 652 -20.04 -21.22 -4.08
C PHE A 652 -19.86 -22.40 -3.12
N SER A 653 -20.89 -22.70 -2.33
CA SER A 653 -20.78 -23.56 -1.16
C SER A 653 -20.49 -25.04 -1.47
N ASP A 654 -20.66 -25.46 -2.72
CA ASP A 654 -20.36 -26.80 -3.25
C ASP A 654 -19.27 -26.83 -4.34
N PHE A 655 -18.64 -25.68 -4.66
CA PHE A 655 -17.64 -25.58 -5.73
C PHE A 655 -16.44 -24.71 -5.33
N PRO A 656 -15.41 -25.25 -4.64
CA PRO A 656 -14.22 -24.49 -4.27
C PRO A 656 -13.44 -23.98 -5.49
N PRO A 657 -12.86 -22.76 -5.44
CA PRO A 657 -12.02 -22.23 -6.50
C PRO A 657 -10.67 -22.98 -6.61
N PRO A 658 -10.00 -22.92 -7.78
CA PRO A 658 -8.69 -23.53 -8.00
C PRO A 658 -7.67 -23.15 -6.91
N SER A 659 -6.84 -24.12 -6.52
CA SER A 659 -5.89 -24.00 -5.41
C SER A 659 -4.71 -23.04 -5.70
N GLU A 660 -4.33 -23.00 -6.96
CA GLU A 660 -3.28 -22.25 -7.62
C GLU A 660 -3.67 -20.79 -7.93
N TYR A 661 -4.97 -20.45 -7.88
CA TYR A 661 -5.41 -19.06 -7.99
C TYR A 661 -4.98 -18.23 -6.76
N PRO A 662 -4.69 -16.93 -6.91
CA PRO A 662 -4.28 -16.06 -5.81
C PRO A 662 -5.36 -15.91 -4.73
N SER A 663 -4.94 -15.47 -3.53
CA SER A 663 -5.85 -15.32 -2.38
C SER A 663 -6.96 -14.30 -2.63
N TYR A 664 -6.67 -13.23 -3.38
CA TYR A 664 -7.63 -12.30 -3.96
C TYR A 664 -7.55 -12.36 -5.48
N LEU A 665 -8.69 -12.33 -6.17
CA LEU A 665 -8.79 -12.60 -7.60
C LEU A 665 -8.88 -11.30 -8.40
N HIS A 666 -8.09 -11.21 -9.47
CA HIS A 666 -8.35 -10.24 -10.55
C HIS A 666 -9.68 -10.58 -11.24
N HIS A 667 -10.39 -9.58 -11.79
CA HIS A 667 -11.72 -9.81 -12.37
C HIS A 667 -11.74 -10.90 -13.46
N THR A 668 -10.68 -11.01 -14.27
CA THR A 668 -10.53 -12.10 -15.25
C THR A 668 -10.44 -13.50 -14.63
N LEU A 669 -9.90 -13.63 -13.41
CA LEU A 669 -9.86 -14.90 -12.66
C LEU A 669 -11.19 -15.18 -11.93
N VAL A 670 -11.93 -14.12 -11.57
CA VAL A 670 -13.32 -14.28 -11.10
C VAL A 670 -14.19 -14.78 -12.25
N MET A 671 -14.09 -14.17 -13.44
CA MET A 671 -14.87 -14.57 -14.60
C MET A 671 -14.57 -16.02 -15.02
N LYS A 672 -13.29 -16.43 -15.04
CA LYS A 672 -12.91 -17.85 -15.23
C LYS A 672 -13.47 -18.80 -14.18
N TYR A 673 -13.57 -18.39 -12.92
CA TYR A 673 -14.21 -19.21 -11.89
C TYR A 673 -15.73 -19.32 -12.09
N LEU A 674 -16.38 -18.28 -12.64
CA LEU A 674 -17.78 -18.32 -13.05
C LEU A 674 -17.99 -19.19 -14.30
N GLU A 675 -17.05 -19.18 -15.27
CA GLU A 675 -17.02 -20.06 -16.45
C GLU A 675 -16.99 -21.53 -16.03
N MET A 676 -16.00 -21.91 -15.20
CA MET A 676 -15.90 -23.27 -14.65
C MET A 676 -17.16 -23.71 -13.88
N TYR A 677 -17.83 -22.79 -13.15
CA TYR A 677 -19.08 -23.10 -12.44
C TYR A 677 -20.26 -23.27 -13.39
N ALA A 678 -20.37 -22.41 -14.41
CA ALA A 678 -21.45 -22.45 -15.39
C ALA A 678 -21.35 -23.70 -16.29
N GLU A 679 -20.13 -24.12 -16.65
CA GLU A 679 -19.86 -25.37 -17.36
C GLU A 679 -20.18 -26.59 -16.48
N GLN A 680 -19.63 -26.66 -15.26
CA GLN A 680 -19.78 -27.80 -14.35
C GLN A 680 -21.23 -28.17 -14.03
N PHE A 681 -22.14 -27.20 -14.01
CA PHE A 681 -23.57 -27.41 -13.76
C PHE A 681 -24.46 -27.20 -15.01
N ASN A 682 -23.85 -26.99 -16.19
CA ASN A 682 -24.50 -26.67 -17.46
C ASN A 682 -25.57 -25.57 -17.31
N LEU A 683 -25.18 -24.41 -16.79
CA LEU A 683 -26.10 -23.30 -16.50
C LEU A 683 -26.43 -22.47 -17.74
N LEU A 684 -25.51 -22.41 -18.71
CA LEU A 684 -25.65 -21.58 -19.91
C LEU A 684 -26.77 -22.05 -20.84
N SER A 685 -27.09 -23.36 -20.85
CA SER A 685 -28.21 -23.91 -21.64
C SER A 685 -29.60 -23.41 -21.21
N CYS A 686 -29.69 -22.68 -20.09
CA CYS A 686 -30.94 -22.08 -19.61
C CYS A 686 -31.04 -20.58 -19.94
N ILE A 687 -30.02 -19.96 -20.55
CA ILE A 687 -29.96 -18.52 -20.82
C ILE A 687 -30.36 -18.25 -22.27
N SER A 688 -31.30 -17.33 -22.48
CA SER A 688 -31.58 -16.72 -23.78
C SER A 688 -31.13 -15.26 -23.75
N TYR A 689 -30.20 -14.93 -24.65
CA TYR A 689 -29.54 -13.64 -24.78
C TYR A 689 -30.36 -12.66 -25.62
N PHE A 690 -30.07 -11.36 -25.50
CA PHE A 690 -30.81 -10.28 -26.15
C PHE A 690 -32.32 -10.28 -25.85
N GLN A 691 -32.73 -10.85 -24.70
CA GLN A 691 -34.11 -10.91 -24.24
C GLN A 691 -34.32 -9.92 -23.09
N GLU A 692 -34.99 -8.81 -23.35
CA GLU A 692 -35.33 -7.82 -22.33
C GLU A 692 -36.72 -8.09 -21.76
N VAL A 693 -36.80 -8.40 -20.46
CA VAL A 693 -38.09 -8.37 -19.74
C VAL A 693 -38.47 -6.90 -19.56
N ILE A 694 -39.50 -6.46 -20.28
CA ILE A 694 -40.00 -5.08 -20.25
C ILE A 694 -41.16 -4.89 -19.28
N GLU A 695 -41.92 -5.95 -18.97
CA GLU A 695 -43.06 -5.91 -18.05
C GLU A 695 -43.24 -7.26 -17.34
N LEU A 696 -43.59 -7.20 -16.05
CA LEU A 696 -43.94 -8.35 -15.21
C LEU A 696 -45.17 -7.99 -14.38
N ILE A 697 -46.29 -8.67 -14.62
CA ILE A 697 -47.56 -8.47 -13.90
C ILE A 697 -48.13 -9.79 -13.38
N PRO A 698 -49.00 -9.77 -12.36
CA PRO A 698 -49.79 -10.94 -11.99
C PRO A 698 -50.62 -11.43 -13.19
N ALA A 699 -50.61 -12.73 -13.47
CA ALA A 699 -51.53 -13.30 -14.46
C ALA A 699 -52.98 -13.25 -13.95
N GLU A 700 -53.97 -13.39 -14.84
CA GLU A 700 -55.41 -13.36 -14.48
C GLU A 700 -55.77 -14.39 -13.38
N ASP A 701 -55.13 -15.56 -13.43
CA ASP A 701 -55.30 -16.68 -12.50
C ASP A 701 -54.45 -16.56 -11.23
N TYR A 702 -53.58 -15.55 -11.11
CA TYR A 702 -52.65 -15.34 -9.98
C TYR A 702 -53.37 -15.42 -8.64
N GLY A 703 -54.62 -14.96 -8.55
CA GLY A 703 -55.46 -15.05 -7.36
C GLY A 703 -55.54 -16.47 -6.77
N SER A 704 -55.52 -17.51 -7.61
CA SER A 704 -55.50 -18.93 -7.23
C SER A 704 -54.13 -19.60 -7.33
N THR A 705 -53.34 -19.29 -8.37
CA THR A 705 -52.14 -20.07 -8.72
C THR A 705 -50.81 -19.44 -8.33
N GLY A 706 -50.78 -18.12 -8.14
CA GLY A 706 -49.53 -17.37 -7.99
C GLY A 706 -48.73 -17.20 -9.29
N ASN A 707 -49.33 -17.44 -10.46
CA ASN A 707 -48.67 -17.32 -11.77
C ASN A 707 -48.43 -15.86 -12.20
N TRP A 708 -47.33 -15.64 -12.92
CA TRP A 708 -46.94 -14.33 -13.46
C TRP A 708 -47.02 -14.33 -14.98
N LEU A 709 -47.53 -13.23 -15.55
CA LEU A 709 -47.44 -12.92 -16.97
C LEU A 709 -46.23 -12.01 -17.20
N VAL A 710 -45.42 -12.35 -18.19
CA VAL A 710 -44.13 -11.70 -18.48
C VAL A 710 -44.10 -11.26 -19.92
N LYS A 711 -43.88 -9.96 -20.17
CA LYS A 711 -43.66 -9.43 -21.51
C LYS A 711 -42.16 -9.32 -21.79
N VAL A 712 -41.71 -9.98 -22.85
CA VAL A 712 -40.31 -10.13 -23.22
C VAL A 712 -40.13 -9.58 -24.62
N ARG A 713 -39.23 -8.61 -24.76
CA ARG A 713 -38.81 -8.03 -26.04
C ARG A 713 -37.52 -8.66 -26.51
N ASP A 714 -37.51 -9.14 -27.74
CA ASP A 714 -36.32 -9.61 -28.41
C ASP A 714 -35.58 -8.41 -29.03
N LEU A 715 -34.32 -8.19 -28.66
CA LEU A 715 -33.56 -7.00 -29.07
C LEU A 715 -32.87 -7.14 -30.45
N HIS A 716 -33.16 -8.21 -31.20
CA HIS A 716 -32.76 -8.33 -32.61
C HIS A 716 -33.91 -7.99 -33.56
N SER A 717 -35.13 -8.37 -33.21
CA SER A 717 -36.35 -8.11 -33.99
C SER A 717 -37.18 -6.91 -33.51
N ASP A 718 -36.96 -6.45 -32.27
CA ASP A 718 -37.79 -5.51 -31.51
C ASP A 718 -39.23 -6.03 -31.22
N GLU A 719 -39.53 -7.28 -31.56
CA GLU A 719 -40.82 -7.92 -31.28
C GLU A 719 -40.98 -8.26 -29.80
N SER A 720 -42.19 -8.08 -29.27
CA SER A 720 -42.54 -8.47 -27.90
C SER A 720 -43.50 -9.66 -27.86
N ARG A 721 -43.18 -10.68 -27.05
CA ARG A 721 -44.06 -11.81 -26.75
C ARG A 721 -44.44 -11.83 -25.26
N GLU A 722 -45.49 -12.57 -24.94
CA GLU A 722 -45.98 -12.76 -23.57
C GLU A 722 -45.92 -14.23 -23.16
N GLU A 723 -45.49 -14.49 -21.93
CA GLU A 723 -45.27 -15.84 -21.40
C GLU A 723 -45.66 -15.96 -19.93
N THR A 724 -46.25 -17.09 -19.55
CA THR A 724 -46.61 -17.40 -18.16
C THR A 724 -45.52 -18.20 -17.43
N PHE A 725 -45.30 -17.88 -16.15
CA PHE A 725 -44.37 -18.58 -15.26
C PHE A 725 -44.98 -18.79 -13.87
N ASN A 726 -44.67 -19.93 -13.23
CA ASN A 726 -45.14 -20.23 -11.87
C ASN A 726 -44.33 -19.52 -10.78
N GLY A 727 -43.15 -18.98 -11.12
CA GLY A 727 -42.35 -18.16 -10.22
C GLY A 727 -41.24 -17.38 -10.95
N VAL A 728 -40.75 -16.32 -10.31
CA VAL A 728 -39.82 -15.35 -10.91
C VAL A 728 -38.72 -14.94 -9.93
N MET A 729 -37.47 -14.93 -10.41
CA MET A 729 -36.27 -14.55 -9.66
C MET A 729 -35.62 -13.33 -10.33
N ALA A 730 -35.90 -12.13 -9.81
CA ALA A 730 -35.31 -10.88 -10.29
C ALA A 730 -33.85 -10.77 -9.83
N CYS A 731 -32.90 -10.99 -10.74
CA CYS A 731 -31.47 -11.16 -10.45
C CYS A 731 -30.59 -9.97 -10.88
N ILE A 732 -31.19 -8.84 -11.30
CA ILE A 732 -30.53 -7.67 -11.92
C ILE A 732 -29.49 -6.92 -11.06
N GLY A 733 -29.32 -7.29 -9.79
CA GLY A 733 -28.30 -6.71 -8.90
C GLY A 733 -28.59 -5.26 -8.48
N HIS A 734 -27.52 -4.52 -8.10
CA HIS A 734 -27.64 -3.17 -7.54
C HIS A 734 -26.46 -2.23 -7.88
N HIS A 735 -25.72 -2.53 -8.95
CA HIS A 735 -24.55 -1.77 -9.42
C HIS A 735 -24.72 -1.24 -10.85
N THR A 736 -25.98 -1.04 -11.23
CA THR A 736 -26.42 -0.83 -12.61
C THR A 736 -26.68 0.65 -12.92
N TYR A 737 -27.46 1.35 -12.11
CA TYR A 737 -27.83 2.75 -12.36
C TYR A 737 -27.01 3.70 -11.47
N PRO A 738 -26.10 4.54 -12.00
CA PRO A 738 -25.22 5.37 -11.20
C PRO A 738 -25.99 6.43 -10.38
N TYR A 739 -25.45 6.82 -9.23
CA TYR A 739 -25.95 7.94 -8.42
C TYR A 739 -24.97 9.12 -8.48
N THR A 740 -25.18 10.02 -9.44
CA THR A 740 -24.47 11.30 -9.51
C THR A 740 -25.21 12.35 -8.66
N PRO A 741 -24.58 12.93 -7.62
CA PRO A 741 -25.14 14.08 -6.90
C PRO A 741 -25.02 15.36 -7.74
N SER A 742 -25.98 16.28 -7.59
CA SER A 742 -25.85 17.67 -8.05
C SER A 742 -25.21 18.54 -6.96
N TYR A 743 -24.43 19.54 -7.37
CA TYR A 743 -23.80 20.57 -6.53
C TYR A 743 -24.02 21.95 -7.18
N PRO A 744 -23.93 23.06 -6.42
CA PRO A 744 -24.03 24.40 -6.99
C PRO A 744 -22.98 24.65 -8.09
N ASN A 745 -23.40 25.30 -9.18
CA ASN A 745 -22.60 25.66 -10.35
C ASN A 745 -21.94 24.48 -11.10
N MET A 746 -22.35 23.23 -10.84
CA MET A 746 -21.71 22.04 -11.43
C MET A 746 -21.79 22.02 -12.97
N ASP A 747 -22.87 22.54 -13.53
CA ASP A 747 -23.10 22.59 -14.99
C ASP A 747 -22.21 23.62 -15.71
N ASN A 748 -21.53 24.50 -14.96
CA ASN A 748 -20.60 25.52 -15.50
C ASN A 748 -19.14 25.03 -15.53
N PHE A 749 -18.84 23.80 -15.09
CA PHE A 749 -17.47 23.29 -14.96
C PHE A 749 -16.95 22.76 -16.30
N ASN A 750 -15.85 23.33 -16.80
CA ASN A 750 -15.27 22.99 -18.10
C ASN A 750 -14.45 21.68 -18.13
N GLY A 751 -14.19 21.07 -16.97
CA GLY A 751 -13.43 19.81 -16.87
C GLY A 751 -14.30 18.56 -17.05
N LYS A 752 -13.68 17.38 -17.17
CA LYS A 752 -14.43 16.13 -17.41
C LYS A 752 -15.15 15.68 -16.13
N ILE A 753 -16.48 15.49 -16.18
CA ILE A 753 -17.25 14.83 -15.10
C ILE A 753 -17.60 13.40 -15.52
N MET A 754 -17.45 12.43 -14.61
CA MET A 754 -17.93 11.06 -14.78
C MET A 754 -18.34 10.41 -13.44
N HIS A 755 -19.08 9.31 -13.50
CA HIS A 755 -19.26 8.39 -12.38
C HIS A 755 -18.30 7.19 -12.49
N SER A 756 -17.98 6.52 -11.38
CA SER A 756 -17.12 5.32 -11.32
C SER A 756 -17.74 4.05 -11.92
N HIS A 757 -18.62 4.21 -12.92
CA HIS A 757 -19.24 3.16 -13.73
C HIS A 757 -18.61 3.17 -15.12
N GLY A 758 -18.47 4.36 -15.73
CA GLY A 758 -17.72 4.59 -16.97
C GLY A 758 -16.20 4.75 -16.80
N TYR A 759 -15.68 4.82 -15.57
CA TYR A 759 -14.24 4.67 -15.35
C TYR A 759 -13.81 3.23 -15.65
N LYS A 760 -12.95 3.03 -16.66
CA LYS A 760 -12.41 1.71 -17.02
C LYS A 760 -10.90 1.57 -16.85
N THR A 761 -10.13 2.62 -17.09
CA THR A 761 -8.65 2.66 -16.99
C THR A 761 -8.16 4.05 -16.54
N PHE A 762 -6.90 4.13 -16.09
CA PHE A 762 -6.29 5.37 -15.58
C PHE A 762 -5.60 6.24 -16.66
N GLY A 763 -5.41 5.74 -17.89
CA GLY A 763 -4.55 6.38 -18.89
C GLY A 763 -4.95 7.80 -19.27
N GLU A 764 -6.26 8.09 -19.37
CA GLU A 764 -6.75 9.43 -19.71
C GLU A 764 -6.49 10.50 -18.63
N PHE A 765 -5.97 10.11 -17.46
CA PHE A 765 -5.71 10.98 -16.31
C PHE A 765 -4.23 11.34 -16.16
N GLU A 766 -3.35 10.96 -17.08
CA GLU A 766 -1.93 11.33 -17.02
C GLU A 766 -1.75 12.86 -16.96
N ASN A 767 -0.87 13.33 -16.07
CA ASN A 767 -0.53 14.74 -15.83
C ASN A 767 -1.70 15.67 -15.43
N LYS A 768 -2.92 15.14 -15.25
CA LYS A 768 -4.11 15.89 -14.79
C LYS A 768 -4.19 16.03 -13.27
N VAL A 769 -4.97 16.99 -12.81
CA VAL A 769 -5.44 17.15 -11.43
C VAL A 769 -6.84 16.56 -11.32
N VAL A 770 -6.98 15.49 -10.53
CA VAL A 770 -8.21 14.68 -10.49
C VAL A 770 -8.86 14.71 -9.11
N LEU A 771 -10.18 14.90 -9.08
CA LEU A 771 -10.99 14.85 -7.87
C LEU A 771 -11.84 13.58 -7.83
N VAL A 772 -11.57 12.68 -6.88
CA VAL A 772 -12.41 11.51 -6.62
C VAL A 772 -13.36 11.83 -5.46
N VAL A 773 -14.67 11.73 -5.70
CA VAL A 773 -15.71 12.11 -4.74
C VAL A 773 -16.33 10.86 -4.10
N GLY A 774 -16.05 10.66 -2.81
CA GLY A 774 -16.62 9.57 -2.00
C GLY A 774 -15.65 8.41 -1.78
N ALA A 775 -15.10 8.31 -0.57
CA ALA A 775 -14.12 7.30 -0.18
C ALA A 775 -14.68 5.87 0.06
N GLY A 776 -15.57 5.36 -0.80
CA GLY A 776 -15.94 3.94 -0.83
C GLY A 776 -14.90 3.09 -1.58
N ASN A 777 -15.10 1.77 -1.72
CA ASN A 777 -14.15 0.86 -2.40
C ASN A 777 -13.64 1.42 -3.75
N SER A 778 -14.53 1.63 -4.72
CA SER A 778 -14.18 2.19 -6.03
C SER A 778 -13.46 3.53 -5.94
N GLY A 779 -13.85 4.41 -5.01
CA GLY A 779 -13.18 5.71 -4.82
C GLY A 779 -11.80 5.58 -4.19
N GLY A 780 -11.57 4.60 -3.31
CA GLY A 780 -10.26 4.30 -2.75
C GLY A 780 -9.33 3.65 -3.78
N ASP A 781 -9.85 2.74 -4.60
CA ASP A 781 -9.10 2.06 -5.66
C ASP A 781 -8.74 3.05 -6.79
N ILE A 782 -9.71 3.79 -7.35
CA ILE A 782 -9.47 4.83 -8.37
C ILE A 782 -8.50 5.91 -7.85
N ALA A 783 -8.70 6.43 -6.63
CA ALA A 783 -7.78 7.43 -6.08
C ALA A 783 -6.37 6.87 -5.85
N SER A 784 -6.21 5.57 -5.62
CA SER A 784 -4.89 4.93 -5.51
C SER A 784 -4.22 4.74 -6.86
N GLU A 785 -4.97 4.22 -7.83
CA GLU A 785 -4.49 3.89 -9.18
C GLU A 785 -4.17 5.14 -10.01
N VAL A 786 -5.10 6.09 -10.11
CA VAL A 786 -4.91 7.35 -10.84
C VAL A 786 -3.74 8.14 -10.27
N SER A 787 -3.43 8.00 -8.97
CA SER A 787 -2.29 8.68 -8.34
C SER A 787 -0.91 8.18 -8.76
N ASN A 788 -0.83 7.21 -9.67
CA ASN A 788 0.41 6.80 -10.36
C ASN A 788 0.75 7.67 -11.58
N VAL A 789 -0.27 8.25 -12.26
CA VAL A 789 -0.11 8.99 -13.53
C VAL A 789 -0.57 10.45 -13.44
N ALA A 790 -1.53 10.74 -12.55
CA ALA A 790 -2.05 12.08 -12.37
C ALA A 790 -1.04 12.97 -11.63
N LYS A 791 -0.91 14.22 -12.08
CA LYS A 791 -0.12 15.29 -11.45
C LYS A 791 -0.54 15.53 -10.00
N LYS A 792 -1.84 15.34 -9.69
CA LYS A 792 -2.37 15.37 -8.33
C LYS A 792 -3.71 14.65 -8.24
N VAL A 793 -3.95 13.92 -7.15
CA VAL A 793 -5.29 13.42 -6.79
C VAL A 793 -5.79 14.08 -5.52
N TYR A 794 -7.07 14.48 -5.52
CA TYR A 794 -7.83 14.87 -4.34
C TYR A 794 -8.91 13.83 -4.05
N LEU A 795 -9.01 13.37 -2.80
CA LEU A 795 -10.06 12.45 -2.35
C LEU A 795 -11.02 13.18 -1.41
N SER A 796 -12.21 13.52 -1.90
CA SER A 796 -13.26 14.17 -1.12
C SER A 796 -14.05 13.16 -0.27
N THR A 797 -14.25 13.47 1.01
CA THR A 797 -15.16 12.71 1.88
C THR A 797 -15.88 13.57 2.91
N ARG A 798 -17.21 13.49 2.92
CA ARG A 798 -18.11 14.13 3.91
C ARG A 798 -17.92 13.67 5.34
N ARG A 799 -17.67 12.37 5.52
CA ARG A 799 -17.85 11.68 6.81
C ARG A 799 -16.62 10.89 7.25
N GLY A 800 -15.54 10.91 6.47
CA GLY A 800 -14.45 9.95 6.63
C GLY A 800 -14.83 8.54 6.17
N THR A 801 -13.95 7.57 6.41
CA THR A 801 -14.21 6.13 6.27
C THR A 801 -13.17 5.35 7.07
N TRP A 802 -13.43 4.07 7.34
CA TRP A 802 -12.42 3.16 7.87
C TRP A 802 -11.77 2.39 6.71
N ILE A 803 -10.45 2.52 6.56
CA ILE A 803 -9.64 1.78 5.58
C ILE A 803 -9.22 0.43 6.17
N PHE A 804 -9.46 -0.63 5.42
CA PHE A 804 -9.04 -1.99 5.76
C PHE A 804 -8.17 -2.56 4.63
N PRO A 805 -6.91 -2.96 4.89
CA PRO A 805 -6.09 -3.62 3.88
C PRO A 805 -6.48 -5.09 3.73
N ARG A 806 -6.41 -5.60 2.50
CA ARG A 806 -6.53 -7.02 2.15
C ARG A 806 -5.48 -7.86 2.90
N VAL A 807 -4.26 -7.35 3.02
CA VAL A 807 -3.13 -7.96 3.76
C VAL A 807 -3.25 -7.66 5.26
N PHE A 808 -3.88 -8.56 6.03
CA PHE A 808 -4.15 -8.34 7.46
C PHE A 808 -3.06 -8.92 8.38
N LYS A 809 -3.39 -9.71 9.41
CA LYS A 809 -2.40 -10.19 10.41
C LYS A 809 -1.61 -11.38 9.88
N LYS A 810 -0.27 -11.31 9.96
CA LYS A 810 0.65 -12.32 9.38
C LYS A 810 0.36 -12.62 7.90
N GLY A 811 0.02 -11.59 7.13
CA GLY A 811 -0.23 -11.70 5.68
C GLY A 811 -1.52 -12.44 5.32
N LYS A 812 -2.39 -12.73 6.29
CA LYS A 812 -3.62 -13.47 6.05
C LYS A 812 -4.72 -12.52 5.53
N PRO A 813 -5.54 -12.95 4.56
CA PRO A 813 -6.72 -12.21 4.11
C PRO A 813 -7.57 -11.70 5.29
N MET A 814 -7.99 -10.45 5.20
CA MET A 814 -8.71 -9.73 6.24
C MET A 814 -10.00 -10.45 6.66
N ASP A 815 -10.82 -10.82 5.68
CA ASP A 815 -12.08 -11.56 5.86
C ASP A 815 -11.88 -12.92 6.56
N VAL A 816 -10.86 -13.68 6.17
CA VAL A 816 -10.47 -14.96 6.82
C VAL A 816 -10.05 -14.76 8.29
N VAL A 817 -9.57 -13.57 8.66
CA VAL A 817 -9.26 -13.21 10.06
C VAL A 817 -10.48 -12.66 10.81
N LEU A 818 -11.35 -11.87 10.16
CA LEU A 818 -12.43 -11.13 10.82
C LEU A 818 -13.78 -11.88 10.84
N THR A 819 -14.12 -12.65 9.81
CA THR A 819 -15.45 -13.27 9.65
C THR A 819 -15.50 -14.65 10.32
N ARG A 820 -15.71 -14.67 11.64
CA ARG A 820 -15.63 -15.88 12.48
C ARG A 820 -16.76 -15.97 13.49
N ARG A 821 -17.36 -17.15 13.65
CA ARG A 821 -18.58 -17.37 14.45
C ARG A 821 -18.41 -16.96 15.92
N TYR A 822 -17.29 -17.31 16.57
CA TYR A 822 -17.05 -16.94 17.97
C TYR A 822 -17.08 -15.42 18.24
N ARG A 823 -16.82 -14.56 17.23
CA ARG A 823 -16.87 -13.10 17.39
C ARG A 823 -18.29 -12.57 17.52
N MET A 824 -19.30 -13.34 17.13
CA MET A 824 -20.73 -13.01 17.31
C MET A 824 -21.19 -13.23 18.77
N LEU A 825 -20.43 -13.98 19.57
CA LEU A 825 -20.66 -14.11 21.02
C LEU A 825 -20.05 -12.96 21.85
N LEU A 826 -19.29 -12.05 21.21
CA LEU A 826 -18.62 -10.94 21.88
C LEU A 826 -19.48 -9.66 21.74
N PRO A 827 -19.74 -8.89 22.82
CA PRO A 827 -20.56 -7.70 22.72
C PRO A 827 -19.97 -6.67 21.75
N THR A 828 -20.78 -6.15 20.83
CA THR A 828 -20.36 -5.34 19.66
C THR A 828 -19.44 -4.18 20.03
N LYS A 829 -19.65 -3.53 21.19
CA LYS A 829 -18.80 -2.45 21.71
C LYS A 829 -17.33 -2.88 21.88
N TYR A 830 -17.06 -4.08 22.39
CA TYR A 830 -15.69 -4.60 22.51
C TYR A 830 -15.10 -4.98 21.15
N VAL A 831 -15.92 -5.55 20.24
CA VAL A 831 -15.50 -5.89 18.88
C VAL A 831 -15.09 -4.63 18.12
N CYS A 832 -15.90 -3.58 18.16
CA CYS A 832 -15.62 -2.26 17.58
C CYS A 832 -14.37 -1.63 18.18
N ASN A 833 -14.30 -1.50 19.52
CA ASN A 833 -13.16 -0.89 20.21
C ASN A 833 -11.84 -1.63 19.95
N SER A 834 -11.88 -2.96 19.78
CA SER A 834 -10.71 -3.78 19.44
C SER A 834 -10.28 -3.56 17.98
N LEU A 835 -11.25 -3.51 17.07
CA LEU A 835 -11.02 -3.29 15.65
C LEU A 835 -10.50 -1.88 15.38
N GLU A 836 -11.13 -0.85 15.93
CA GLU A 836 -10.68 0.55 15.88
C GLU A 836 -9.23 0.70 16.37
N LYS A 837 -8.90 0.13 17.53
CA LYS A 837 -7.52 0.14 18.05
C LYS A 837 -6.54 -0.59 17.12
N SER A 838 -6.99 -1.65 16.43
CA SER A 838 -6.16 -2.38 15.46
C SER A 838 -5.96 -1.60 14.15
N LEU A 839 -6.96 -0.84 13.70
CA LEU A 839 -6.90 0.02 12.51
C LEU A 839 -6.04 1.26 12.82
N ASN A 840 -6.33 1.99 13.91
CA ASN A 840 -5.58 3.18 14.33
C ASN A 840 -4.12 2.90 14.73
N LYS A 841 -3.75 1.64 15.01
CA LYS A 841 -2.34 1.21 15.16
C LYS A 841 -1.61 1.06 13.80
N ARG A 842 -2.32 0.81 12.70
CA ARG A 842 -1.77 0.79 11.32
C ARG A 842 -1.80 2.18 10.68
N MET A 843 -2.94 2.85 10.78
CA MET A 843 -3.22 4.16 10.19
C MET A 843 -4.00 4.98 11.21
N ASP A 844 -3.42 5.99 11.84
CA ASP A 844 -4.20 6.93 12.66
C ASP A 844 -5.12 7.74 11.72
N HIS A 845 -6.36 7.30 11.57
CA HIS A 845 -7.30 7.83 10.59
C HIS A 845 -7.56 9.33 10.81
N LYS A 846 -7.34 9.84 12.03
CA LYS A 846 -7.56 11.23 12.39
C LYS A 846 -6.41 12.12 11.93
N ARG A 847 -5.17 11.63 12.07
CA ARG A 847 -3.97 12.26 11.48
C ARG A 847 -4.04 12.32 9.94
N TYR A 848 -4.67 11.32 9.32
CA TYR A 848 -4.87 11.23 7.87
C TYR A 848 -6.17 11.89 7.36
N GLY A 849 -6.90 12.63 8.21
CA GLY A 849 -8.09 13.39 7.79
C GLY A 849 -9.36 12.57 7.50
N ILE A 850 -9.31 11.24 7.60
CA ILE A 850 -10.38 10.32 7.20
C ILE A 850 -11.15 9.68 8.37
N GLN A 851 -10.82 9.97 9.63
CA GLN A 851 -11.51 9.40 10.81
C GLN A 851 -13.01 9.69 10.79
N PRO A 852 -13.88 8.67 10.67
CA PRO A 852 -15.31 8.88 10.76
C PRO A 852 -15.79 9.01 12.21
N TYR A 853 -17.01 9.54 12.39
CA TYR A 853 -17.65 9.69 13.70
C TYR A 853 -18.30 8.40 14.22
N HIS A 854 -18.33 7.33 13.43
CA HIS A 854 -19.03 6.07 13.73
C HIS A 854 -18.07 4.87 13.90
N PRO A 855 -18.50 3.81 14.60
CA PRO A 855 -17.69 2.60 14.77
C PRO A 855 -17.31 1.90 13.45
N PRO A 856 -16.25 1.05 13.45
CA PRO A 856 -15.78 0.33 12.26
C PRO A 856 -16.75 -0.66 11.61
N THR A 857 -17.86 -1.02 12.27
CA THR A 857 -18.87 -1.95 11.74
C THR A 857 -20.20 -1.27 11.37
N SER A 858 -20.28 0.06 11.46
CA SER A 858 -21.51 0.83 11.20
C SER A 858 -21.62 1.36 9.76
N GLN A 859 -20.70 0.97 8.88
CA GLN A 859 -20.70 1.27 7.45
C GLN A 859 -19.91 0.15 6.78
N HIS A 860 -20.26 -0.25 5.56
CA HIS A 860 -19.39 -1.13 4.76
C HIS A 860 -17.96 -0.55 4.68
N PRO A 861 -16.92 -1.31 5.07
CA PRO A 861 -15.55 -0.82 5.10
C PRO A 861 -15.03 -0.49 3.70
N THR A 862 -14.05 0.42 3.63
CA THR A 862 -13.30 0.70 2.39
C THR A 862 -12.10 -0.24 2.33
N ILE A 863 -12.14 -1.23 1.42
CA ILE A 863 -11.07 -2.20 1.26
C ILE A 863 -10.01 -1.64 0.31
N ASN A 864 -8.84 -1.26 0.83
CA ASN A 864 -7.72 -0.78 0.02
C ASN A 864 -6.39 -0.91 0.77
N ASP A 865 -5.32 -1.18 0.02
CA ASP A 865 -3.99 -1.52 0.54
C ASP A 865 -2.96 -0.40 0.37
N GLU A 866 -3.21 0.55 -0.53
CA GLU A 866 -2.20 1.49 -1.04
C GLU A 866 -2.51 2.95 -0.67
N ILE A 867 -3.79 3.32 -0.50
CA ILE A 867 -4.26 4.69 -0.24
C ILE A 867 -3.59 5.34 0.98
N GLN A 868 -3.24 4.57 2.01
CA GLN A 868 -2.48 5.09 3.16
C GLN A 868 -1.09 5.58 2.72
N ALA A 869 -0.38 4.81 1.90
CA ALA A 869 0.91 5.21 1.37
C ALA A 869 0.74 6.40 0.41
N LYS A 870 -0.23 6.36 -0.52
CA LYS A 870 -0.49 7.46 -1.47
C LYS A 870 -0.81 8.80 -0.77
N ILE A 871 -1.46 8.79 0.40
CA ILE A 871 -1.64 9.99 1.25
C ILE A 871 -0.35 10.39 1.96
N LEU A 872 0.44 9.44 2.49
CA LEU A 872 1.68 9.73 3.22
C LEU A 872 2.82 10.29 2.33
N VAL A 873 2.85 9.88 1.06
CA VAL A 873 3.72 10.43 -0.01
C VAL A 873 3.08 11.63 -0.72
N GLY A 874 1.81 11.93 -0.44
CA GLY A 874 1.10 13.11 -0.92
C GLY A 874 0.70 13.12 -2.40
N THR A 875 0.72 12.00 -3.13
CA THR A 875 0.09 11.93 -4.47
C THR A 875 -1.42 12.08 -4.36
N VAL A 876 -2.01 11.56 -3.28
CA VAL A 876 -3.40 11.81 -2.86
C VAL A 876 -3.44 12.81 -1.70
N THR A 877 -4.33 13.80 -1.76
CA THR A 877 -4.67 14.67 -0.62
C THR A 877 -6.15 14.55 -0.27
N VAL A 878 -6.46 14.35 1.02
CA VAL A 878 -7.83 14.23 1.51
C VAL A 878 -8.46 15.62 1.65
N LYS A 879 -9.70 15.77 1.17
CA LYS A 879 -10.52 16.98 1.27
C LYS A 879 -11.88 16.64 1.89
N LYS A 880 -12.60 17.67 2.35
CA LYS A 880 -14.01 17.57 2.78
C LYS A 880 -14.94 17.47 1.56
N ASP A 881 -16.24 17.69 1.74
CA ASP A 881 -17.19 17.80 0.62
C ASP A 881 -16.92 19.05 -0.24
N ILE A 882 -17.51 19.05 -1.43
CA ILE A 882 -17.56 20.22 -2.32
C ILE A 882 -18.65 21.17 -1.81
N LYS A 883 -18.31 22.45 -1.65
CA LYS A 883 -19.26 23.53 -1.36
C LYS A 883 -19.98 23.96 -2.65
N GLU A 884 -19.20 24.23 -3.69
CA GLU A 884 -19.66 24.61 -5.03
C GLU A 884 -18.56 24.34 -6.07
N PHE A 885 -18.95 24.25 -7.33
CA PHE A 885 -18.04 24.23 -8.47
C PHE A 885 -17.68 25.65 -8.92
N THR A 886 -16.56 25.75 -9.64
CA THR A 886 -16.17 26.92 -10.45
C THR A 886 -15.93 26.46 -11.88
N GLU A 887 -15.76 27.41 -12.82
CA GLU A 887 -15.48 27.11 -14.24
C GLU A 887 -14.27 26.18 -14.45
N THR A 888 -13.30 26.22 -13.54
CA THR A 888 -11.99 25.53 -13.64
C THR A 888 -11.70 24.57 -12.49
N GLY A 889 -12.64 24.36 -11.56
CA GLY A 889 -12.36 23.62 -10.34
C GLY A 889 -13.52 23.53 -9.34
N VAL A 890 -13.17 23.38 -8.06
CA VAL A 890 -14.14 23.32 -6.95
C VAL A 890 -13.65 24.11 -5.74
N LEU A 891 -14.60 24.61 -4.95
CA LEU A 891 -14.36 25.10 -3.59
C LEU A 891 -14.80 24.00 -2.60
N PHE A 892 -13.92 23.62 -1.66
CA PHE A 892 -14.24 22.63 -0.62
C PHE A 892 -14.75 23.30 0.66
N ASP A 893 -15.49 22.56 1.48
CA ASP A 893 -16.09 23.05 2.74
C ASP A 893 -15.08 23.71 3.71
N GLY A 894 -14.99 25.04 3.70
CA GLY A 894 -14.07 25.78 4.57
C GLY A 894 -12.60 25.62 4.20
N ASP A 895 -12.31 25.47 2.91
CA ASP A 895 -11.14 26.11 2.30
C ASP A 895 -11.55 27.52 1.83
N ASP A 896 -10.63 28.49 1.88
CA ASP A 896 -10.91 29.89 1.48
C ASP A 896 -10.65 30.16 -0.02
N THR A 897 -10.17 29.16 -0.77
CA THR A 897 -9.76 29.28 -2.18
C THR A 897 -10.19 28.06 -3.00
N ALA A 898 -10.60 28.28 -4.24
CA ALA A 898 -10.91 27.21 -5.17
C ALA A 898 -9.65 26.42 -5.56
N THR A 899 -9.79 25.11 -5.72
CA THR A 899 -8.75 24.23 -6.25
C THR A 899 -9.09 23.91 -7.71
N ASN A 900 -8.20 24.22 -8.65
CA ASN A 900 -8.38 23.85 -10.06
C ASN A 900 -8.37 22.32 -10.21
N ILE A 901 -9.30 21.78 -11.00
CA ILE A 901 -9.50 20.35 -11.24
C ILE A 901 -9.73 20.14 -12.74
N ASP A 902 -9.02 19.19 -13.36
CA ASP A 902 -9.19 18.86 -14.78
C ASP A 902 -10.26 17.76 -15.00
N ALA A 903 -10.47 16.90 -14.00
CA ALA A 903 -11.49 15.84 -14.04
C ALA A 903 -12.05 15.47 -12.65
N VAL A 904 -13.36 15.18 -12.60
CA VAL A 904 -14.11 14.73 -11.42
C VAL A 904 -14.68 13.33 -11.64
N VAL A 905 -14.37 12.42 -10.71
CA VAL A 905 -14.87 11.03 -10.70
C VAL A 905 -15.74 10.80 -9.47
N PHE A 906 -17.05 10.73 -9.67
CA PHE A 906 -18.01 10.41 -8.61
C PHE A 906 -18.00 8.91 -8.28
N ALA A 907 -17.58 8.53 -7.08
CA ALA A 907 -17.62 7.17 -6.55
C ALA A 907 -18.77 6.99 -5.54
N THR A 908 -19.87 7.69 -5.81
CA THR A 908 -20.93 8.03 -4.85
C THR A 908 -21.94 6.92 -4.62
N GLY A 909 -22.17 6.04 -5.60
CA GLY A 909 -22.95 4.81 -5.45
C GLY A 909 -23.95 4.59 -6.59
N PHE A 910 -25.02 3.85 -6.31
CA PHE A 910 -25.99 3.47 -7.31
C PHE A 910 -27.42 3.68 -6.80
N GLN A 911 -28.36 3.90 -7.72
CA GLN A 911 -29.80 3.86 -7.49
C GLN A 911 -30.33 2.43 -7.72
N PHE A 912 -31.40 2.06 -7.03
CA PHE A 912 -32.13 0.83 -7.35
C PHE A 912 -33.28 1.17 -8.30
N LYS A 913 -33.45 0.41 -9.38
CA LYS A 913 -34.61 0.50 -10.29
C LYS A 913 -34.96 -0.90 -10.79
N PHE A 914 -36.24 -1.19 -10.91
CA PHE A 914 -36.78 -2.43 -11.48
C PHE A 914 -37.75 -2.01 -12.59
N PRO A 915 -37.27 -1.72 -13.83
CA PRO A 915 -38.08 -1.03 -14.84
C PRO A 915 -39.30 -1.83 -15.30
N PHE A 916 -39.25 -3.16 -15.18
CA PHE A 916 -40.35 -4.09 -15.49
C PHE A 916 -41.32 -4.34 -14.32
N LEU A 917 -41.15 -3.66 -13.17
CA LEU A 917 -42.06 -3.78 -12.02
C LEU A 917 -42.83 -2.47 -11.80
N THR A 918 -44.14 -2.60 -11.58
CA THR A 918 -44.98 -1.50 -11.12
C THR A 918 -44.78 -1.23 -9.62
N ASP A 919 -45.13 -0.01 -9.19
CA ASP A 919 -44.84 0.49 -7.82
C ASP A 919 -45.69 -0.23 -6.74
N ASP A 920 -46.77 -0.92 -7.13
CA ASP A 920 -47.57 -1.81 -6.26
C ASP A 920 -46.92 -3.19 -6.05
N ILE A 921 -46.26 -3.75 -7.07
CA ILE A 921 -45.53 -5.02 -6.97
C ILE A 921 -44.26 -4.83 -6.14
N LEU A 922 -43.43 -3.83 -6.45
CA LEU A 922 -42.19 -3.58 -5.71
C LEU A 922 -41.71 -2.11 -5.73
N ARG A 923 -42.35 -1.28 -4.90
CA ARG A 923 -41.94 0.10 -4.67
C ARG A 923 -40.47 0.29 -4.29
N VAL A 924 -39.75 1.11 -5.06
CA VAL A 924 -38.45 1.68 -4.64
C VAL A 924 -38.67 3.05 -4.00
N GLY A 925 -38.75 3.07 -2.67
CA GLY A 925 -38.90 4.28 -1.88
C GLY A 925 -37.64 5.15 -1.82
N LYS A 926 -37.84 6.45 -1.53
CA LYS A 926 -36.79 7.47 -1.40
C LYS A 926 -35.58 6.95 -0.60
N LYS A 927 -34.38 7.21 -1.12
CA LYS A 927 -33.08 6.75 -0.58
C LYS A 927 -32.88 5.21 -0.64
N ASN A 928 -33.23 4.60 -1.78
CA ASN A 928 -33.04 3.17 -2.05
C ASN A 928 -33.69 2.22 -1.01
N LYS A 929 -34.85 2.61 -0.46
CA LYS A 929 -35.62 1.74 0.46
C LYS A 929 -36.51 0.81 -0.35
N VAL A 930 -36.46 -0.49 -0.09
CA VAL A 930 -37.31 -1.50 -0.77
C VAL A 930 -37.88 -2.45 0.29
N LEU A 931 -39.17 -2.74 0.21
CA LEU A 931 -39.88 -3.56 1.20
C LEU A 931 -39.73 -5.05 0.88
N LEU A 932 -38.74 -5.71 1.48
CA LEU A 932 -38.47 -7.14 1.26
C LEU A 932 -38.22 -7.90 2.57
N TYR A 933 -38.98 -8.97 2.80
CA TYR A 933 -38.70 -9.94 3.86
C TYR A 933 -37.35 -10.61 3.61
N LYS A 934 -36.45 -10.46 4.61
CA LYS A 934 -35.03 -10.86 4.55
C LYS A 934 -34.29 -10.43 3.27
N ASN A 935 -34.63 -9.27 2.67
CA ASN A 935 -34.11 -8.83 1.37
C ASN A 935 -34.37 -9.83 0.20
N VAL A 936 -35.42 -10.65 0.25
CA VAL A 936 -35.77 -11.61 -0.83
C VAL A 936 -37.21 -11.44 -1.31
N PHE A 937 -38.20 -11.59 -0.43
CA PHE A 937 -39.61 -11.68 -0.83
C PHE A 937 -40.37 -10.38 -0.59
N PRO A 938 -41.18 -9.87 -1.55
CA PRO A 938 -42.12 -8.79 -1.29
C PRO A 938 -43.26 -9.31 -0.38
N PRO A 939 -43.38 -8.85 0.88
CA PRO A 939 -44.30 -9.47 1.85
C PRO A 939 -45.78 -9.14 1.59
N GLN A 940 -46.07 -8.09 0.81
CA GLN A 940 -47.43 -7.62 0.51
C GLN A 940 -48.17 -8.45 -0.55
N LEU A 941 -47.46 -9.30 -1.29
CA LEU A 941 -48.03 -10.13 -2.34
C LEU A 941 -48.84 -11.29 -1.76
N LYS A 942 -49.97 -11.66 -2.40
CA LYS A 942 -50.81 -12.80 -1.99
C LYS A 942 -50.07 -14.14 -2.07
N HIS A 943 -49.26 -14.33 -3.11
CA HIS A 943 -48.43 -15.51 -3.32
C HIS A 943 -46.97 -15.09 -3.43
N HIS A 944 -46.07 -15.81 -2.75
CA HIS A 944 -44.66 -15.43 -2.67
C HIS A 944 -43.80 -16.12 -3.75
N THR A 945 -44.35 -16.18 -4.97
CA THR A 945 -43.74 -16.74 -6.18
C THR A 945 -42.78 -15.77 -6.88
N LEU A 946 -42.66 -14.52 -6.41
CA LEU A 946 -41.63 -13.56 -6.83
C LEU A 946 -40.59 -13.36 -5.74
N ALA A 947 -39.31 -13.44 -6.12
CA ALA A 947 -38.16 -13.13 -5.27
C ALA A 947 -37.15 -12.21 -5.96
N VAL A 948 -36.51 -11.35 -5.17
CA VAL A 948 -35.37 -10.51 -5.58
C VAL A 948 -34.09 -11.14 -5.06
N ILE A 949 -33.16 -11.44 -5.97
CA ILE A 949 -31.88 -12.10 -5.65
C ILE A 949 -30.74 -11.10 -5.83
N GLY A 950 -29.90 -10.96 -4.82
CA GLY A 950 -28.72 -10.09 -4.83
C GLY A 950 -28.93 -8.64 -4.37
N LEU A 951 -30.13 -8.27 -3.92
CA LEU A 951 -30.40 -6.97 -3.28
C LEU A 951 -30.00 -6.96 -1.78
N VAL A 952 -28.75 -7.35 -1.49
CA VAL A 952 -28.18 -7.36 -0.14
C VAL A 952 -26.73 -6.90 -0.19
N GLN A 953 -26.35 -6.08 0.80
CA GLN A 953 -24.97 -5.66 1.00
C GLN A 953 -24.47 -6.23 2.33
N PRO A 954 -23.98 -7.48 2.37
CA PRO A 954 -23.49 -8.06 3.60
C PRO A 954 -22.07 -7.57 3.89
N SER A 955 -21.67 -7.59 5.17
CA SER A 955 -20.31 -7.25 5.63
C SER A 955 -19.27 -8.36 5.32
N GLY A 956 -19.34 -8.94 4.13
CA GLY A 956 -18.62 -10.15 3.71
C GLY A 956 -18.86 -10.42 2.21
N SER A 957 -18.66 -11.65 1.74
CA SER A 957 -18.79 -11.92 0.29
C SER A 957 -20.25 -12.01 -0.16
N LEU A 958 -20.49 -11.53 -1.38
CA LEU A 958 -21.80 -11.48 -2.02
C LEU A 958 -22.24 -12.85 -2.56
N PHE A 959 -21.34 -13.62 -3.19
CA PHE A 959 -21.73 -14.83 -3.93
C PHE A 959 -22.42 -15.89 -3.03
N PRO A 960 -21.94 -16.19 -1.81
CA PRO A 960 -22.63 -17.11 -0.89
C PRO A 960 -23.98 -16.58 -0.40
N ALA A 961 -24.14 -15.25 -0.33
CA ALA A 961 -25.40 -14.63 0.04
C ALA A 961 -26.42 -14.72 -1.11
N PHE A 962 -25.99 -14.64 -2.36
CA PHE A 962 -26.86 -14.83 -3.53
C PHE A 962 -27.27 -16.31 -3.67
N GLU A 963 -26.33 -17.23 -3.42
CA GLU A 963 -26.58 -18.67 -3.43
C GLU A 963 -27.60 -19.10 -2.35
N ILE A 964 -27.46 -18.60 -1.11
CA ILE A 964 -28.38 -18.97 -0.03
C ILE A 964 -29.80 -18.42 -0.25
N GLN A 965 -29.93 -17.23 -0.85
CA GLN A 965 -31.23 -16.68 -1.28
C GLN A 965 -31.86 -17.56 -2.38
N SER A 966 -31.07 -17.94 -3.38
CA SER A 966 -31.52 -18.73 -4.53
C SER A 966 -32.00 -20.13 -4.11
N ARG A 967 -31.22 -20.83 -3.27
CA ARG A 967 -31.58 -22.14 -2.73
C ARG A 967 -32.86 -22.11 -1.89
N TRP A 968 -33.06 -21.04 -1.11
CA TRP A 968 -34.28 -20.87 -0.32
C TRP A 968 -35.52 -20.70 -1.21
N PHE A 969 -35.43 -19.91 -2.29
CA PHE A 969 -36.53 -19.75 -3.24
C PHE A 969 -36.88 -21.05 -3.96
N ALA A 970 -35.87 -21.79 -4.47
CA ALA A 970 -36.12 -23.06 -5.15
C ALA A 970 -36.75 -24.10 -4.20
N ALA A 971 -36.28 -24.20 -2.96
CA ALA A 971 -36.87 -25.05 -1.94
C ALA A 971 -38.34 -24.67 -1.60
N LEU A 972 -38.67 -23.38 -1.60
CA LEU A 972 -40.06 -22.90 -1.45
C LEU A 972 -40.94 -23.29 -2.65
N MET A 973 -40.43 -23.15 -3.87
CA MET A 973 -41.17 -23.54 -5.09
C MET A 973 -41.47 -25.05 -5.14
N THR A 974 -40.59 -25.88 -4.59
CA THR A 974 -40.82 -27.33 -4.38
C THR A 974 -41.50 -27.70 -3.05
N GLU A 975 -42.02 -26.73 -2.31
CA GLU A 975 -42.76 -26.92 -1.04
C GLU A 975 -41.96 -27.62 0.08
N LYS A 976 -40.62 -27.67 -0.03
CA LYS A 976 -39.70 -28.21 0.99
C LYS A 976 -39.50 -27.27 2.19
N CYS A 977 -40.00 -26.03 2.08
CA CYS A 977 -40.12 -25.08 3.18
C CYS A 977 -41.29 -24.11 2.89
N HIS A 978 -41.79 -23.43 3.93
CA HIS A 978 -42.84 -22.43 3.80
C HIS A 978 -42.43 -21.10 4.43
N LEU A 979 -42.97 -19.98 3.92
CA LEU A 979 -42.81 -18.68 4.54
C LEU A 979 -43.80 -18.50 5.70
N PRO A 980 -43.46 -17.72 6.74
CA PRO A 980 -44.40 -17.36 7.79
C PRO A 980 -45.44 -16.36 7.25
N PRO A 981 -46.64 -16.24 7.88
CA PRO A 981 -47.66 -15.27 7.47
C PRO A 981 -47.15 -13.83 7.31
N THR A 982 -47.75 -13.08 6.38
CA THR A 982 -47.39 -11.69 6.02
C THR A 982 -47.16 -10.78 7.22
N GLU A 983 -47.98 -10.87 8.28
CA GLU A 983 -47.80 -10.08 9.49
C GLU A 983 -46.43 -10.34 10.17
N LYS A 984 -46.02 -11.61 10.29
CA LYS A 984 -44.73 -12.01 10.85
C LYS A 984 -43.57 -11.61 9.93
N MET A 985 -43.78 -11.63 8.62
CA MET A 985 -42.79 -11.10 7.66
C MET A 985 -42.62 -9.59 7.80
N LEU A 986 -43.71 -8.81 7.84
CA LEU A 986 -43.69 -7.37 8.06
C LEU A 986 -43.10 -7.00 9.43
N ALA A 987 -43.39 -7.76 10.50
CA ALA A 987 -42.76 -7.61 11.79
C ALA A 987 -41.24 -7.83 11.73
N SER A 988 -40.79 -8.87 11.01
CA SER A 988 -39.36 -9.09 10.77
C SER A 988 -38.72 -7.98 9.94
N VAL A 989 -39.40 -7.43 8.93
CA VAL A 989 -38.89 -6.28 8.15
C VAL A 989 -38.73 -5.06 9.06
N ARG A 990 -39.76 -4.71 9.85
CA ARG A 990 -39.69 -3.61 10.83
C ARG A 990 -38.56 -3.82 11.85
N ALA A 991 -38.32 -5.04 12.31
CA ALA A 991 -37.21 -5.38 13.19
C ALA A 991 -35.85 -5.20 12.51
N THR A 992 -35.69 -5.65 11.26
CA THR A 992 -34.47 -5.48 10.45
C THR A 992 -34.19 -4.01 10.14
N GLU A 993 -35.20 -3.22 9.76
CA GLU A 993 -35.06 -1.78 9.56
C GLU A 993 -34.68 -1.06 10.85
N GLY A 994 -35.33 -1.39 11.98
CA GLY A 994 -34.98 -0.85 13.29
C GLY A 994 -33.56 -1.20 13.73
N PHE A 995 -33.08 -2.41 13.40
CA PHE A 995 -31.67 -2.79 13.59
C PHE A 995 -30.75 -1.95 12.69
N ARG A 996 -31.02 -1.84 11.39
CA ARG A 996 -30.24 -0.99 10.45
C ARG A 996 -30.17 0.46 10.92
N ALA A 997 -31.29 1.03 11.37
CA ALA A 997 -31.40 2.40 11.87
C ALA A 997 -30.51 2.66 13.09
N ARG A 998 -30.36 1.67 13.99
CA ARG A 998 -29.51 1.78 15.19
C ARG A 998 -28.05 1.39 14.96
N SER A 999 -27.75 0.54 13.99
CA SER A 999 -26.42 -0.05 13.81
C SER A 999 -25.62 0.55 12.67
N TYR A 1000 -26.24 1.14 11.64
CA TYR A 1000 -25.57 1.62 10.43
C TYR A 1000 -25.79 3.11 10.15
N VAL A 1001 -24.81 3.72 9.47
CA VAL A 1001 -24.81 5.12 9.03
C VAL A 1001 -25.91 5.36 8.01
N GLN A 1002 -26.90 6.17 8.38
CA GLN A 1002 -28.03 6.49 7.51
C GLN A 1002 -27.56 7.19 6.21
N SER A 1003 -27.85 6.53 5.09
CA SER A 1003 -27.34 6.87 3.75
C SER A 1003 -28.10 6.06 2.69
N PRO A 1004 -28.42 6.60 1.49
CA PRO A 1004 -29.01 5.81 0.40
C PRO A 1004 -28.16 4.58 0.03
N ARG A 1005 -26.82 4.73 0.14
CA ARG A 1005 -25.83 3.67 -0.08
C ARG A 1005 -25.95 2.48 0.88
N HIS A 1006 -26.59 2.63 2.04
CA HIS A 1006 -26.53 1.67 3.16
C HIS A 1006 -27.91 1.06 3.51
N SER A 1007 -28.90 1.16 2.62
CA SER A 1007 -30.29 0.72 2.90
C SER A 1007 -30.45 -0.80 3.08
N VAL A 1008 -29.56 -1.59 2.47
CA VAL A 1008 -29.61 -3.06 2.42
C VAL A 1008 -28.45 -3.76 3.14
N GLU A 1009 -27.75 -3.03 4.01
CA GLU A 1009 -26.64 -3.53 4.84
C GLU A 1009 -27.04 -4.75 5.71
N ALA A 1010 -26.13 -5.72 5.88
CA ALA A 1010 -26.38 -6.91 6.69
C ALA A 1010 -25.10 -7.47 7.36
N PRO A 1011 -25.15 -7.93 8.62
CA PRO A 1011 -24.03 -8.67 9.21
C PRO A 1011 -23.93 -10.07 8.59
N TRP A 1012 -22.86 -10.35 7.83
CA TRP A 1012 -22.79 -11.52 6.92
C TRP A 1012 -23.16 -12.86 7.59
N ILE A 1013 -22.56 -13.20 8.73
CA ILE A 1013 -22.83 -14.49 9.41
C ILE A 1013 -24.29 -14.58 9.86
N VAL A 1014 -24.83 -13.49 10.43
CA VAL A 1014 -26.21 -13.46 10.97
C VAL A 1014 -27.21 -13.63 9.84
N TYR A 1015 -27.03 -12.88 8.75
CA TYR A 1015 -27.92 -12.93 7.59
C TYR A 1015 -27.94 -14.30 6.91
N VAL A 1016 -26.78 -14.88 6.62
CA VAL A 1016 -26.69 -16.18 5.94
C VAL A 1016 -27.18 -17.29 6.87
N ASP A 1017 -26.92 -17.24 8.18
CA ASP A 1017 -27.51 -18.18 9.15
C ASP A 1017 -29.04 -18.04 9.24
N GLU A 1018 -29.60 -16.82 9.19
CA GLU A 1018 -31.06 -16.62 9.21
C GLU A 1018 -31.73 -17.22 7.99
N VAL A 1019 -31.23 -16.95 6.78
CA VAL A 1019 -31.79 -17.50 5.54
C VAL A 1019 -31.58 -19.03 5.50
N ALA A 1020 -30.40 -19.52 5.88
CA ALA A 1020 -30.13 -20.96 6.00
C ALA A 1020 -30.99 -21.69 7.04
N SER A 1021 -31.57 -20.97 8.02
CA SER A 1021 -32.51 -21.55 8.98
C SER A 1021 -33.88 -21.82 8.34
N CYS A 1022 -34.32 -20.99 7.39
CA CYS A 1022 -35.64 -21.08 6.79
C CYS A 1022 -35.87 -22.35 5.93
N PHE A 1023 -34.80 -23.05 5.54
CA PHE A 1023 -34.87 -24.32 4.78
C PHE A 1023 -33.87 -25.38 5.28
N GLY A 1024 -33.46 -25.32 6.56
CA GLY A 1024 -32.78 -26.42 7.24
C GLY A 1024 -31.28 -26.65 6.95
N VAL A 1025 -30.62 -25.73 6.23
CA VAL A 1025 -29.18 -25.86 5.85
C VAL A 1025 -28.21 -25.12 6.79
N LYS A 1026 -28.72 -24.46 7.85
CA LYS A 1026 -27.88 -23.85 8.89
C LYS A 1026 -27.03 -24.92 9.60
N PRO A 1027 -25.72 -24.69 9.85
CA PRO A 1027 -24.85 -25.74 10.40
C PRO A 1027 -25.20 -26.08 11.86
N ASN A 1028 -25.51 -27.35 12.16
CA ASN A 1028 -25.82 -27.79 13.53
C ASN A 1028 -24.54 -27.94 14.38
N LEU A 1029 -24.10 -26.82 14.98
CA LEU A 1029 -22.88 -26.76 15.81
C LEU A 1029 -22.95 -27.66 17.06
N ALA A 1030 -24.11 -27.84 17.67
CA ALA A 1030 -24.26 -28.70 18.86
C ALA A 1030 -24.05 -30.17 18.50
N ALA A 1031 -24.65 -30.65 17.40
CA ALA A 1031 -24.40 -31.99 16.89
C ALA A 1031 -22.94 -32.19 16.43
N MET A 1032 -22.32 -31.17 15.83
CA MET A 1032 -20.89 -31.22 15.47
C MET A 1032 -19.98 -31.31 16.70
N LEU A 1033 -20.26 -30.59 17.80
CA LEU A 1033 -19.43 -30.65 19.01
C LEU A 1033 -19.30 -32.08 19.56
N VAL A 1034 -20.35 -32.90 19.42
CA VAL A 1034 -20.35 -34.32 19.84
C VAL A 1034 -19.80 -35.24 18.75
N LYS A 1035 -20.24 -35.09 17.49
CA LYS A 1035 -19.97 -36.06 16.41
C LYS A 1035 -18.69 -35.79 15.61
N ASP A 1036 -18.23 -34.55 15.55
CA ASP A 1036 -16.94 -34.18 14.93
C ASP A 1036 -16.36 -32.91 15.59
N PRO A 1037 -15.70 -33.05 16.75
CA PRO A 1037 -15.10 -31.92 17.45
C PRO A 1037 -14.12 -31.13 16.56
N LYS A 1038 -13.39 -31.80 15.66
CA LYS A 1038 -12.41 -31.15 14.76
C LYS A 1038 -13.12 -30.19 13.80
N LEU A 1039 -14.25 -30.60 13.23
CA LEU A 1039 -15.10 -29.74 12.40
C LEU A 1039 -15.78 -28.64 13.22
N TYR A 1040 -16.25 -28.92 14.43
CA TYR A 1040 -16.78 -27.89 15.34
C TYR A 1040 -15.77 -26.76 15.60
N TRP A 1041 -14.54 -27.10 15.99
CA TRP A 1041 -13.47 -26.12 16.24
C TRP A 1041 -13.14 -25.32 14.97
N ALA A 1042 -13.14 -25.96 13.79
CA ALA A 1042 -12.93 -25.29 12.51
C ALA A 1042 -14.07 -24.31 12.17
N CYS A 1043 -15.33 -24.71 12.32
CA CYS A 1043 -16.50 -23.87 12.05
C CYS A 1043 -16.63 -22.70 13.04
N MET A 1044 -16.34 -22.92 14.32
CA MET A 1044 -16.56 -21.94 15.38
C MET A 1044 -15.43 -20.90 15.49
N PHE A 1045 -14.17 -21.33 15.39
CA PHE A 1045 -12.98 -20.49 15.61
C PHE A 1045 -12.16 -20.21 14.33
N GLY A 1046 -12.41 -20.94 13.25
CA GLY A 1046 -11.93 -20.62 11.90
C GLY A 1046 -12.78 -19.55 11.20
N PRO A 1047 -12.50 -19.27 9.91
CA PRO A 1047 -13.40 -18.50 9.06
C PRO A 1047 -14.76 -19.18 8.91
N CYS A 1048 -15.82 -18.38 8.83
CA CYS A 1048 -17.16 -18.86 8.51
C CYS A 1048 -17.26 -19.04 6.99
N LEU A 1049 -16.87 -20.21 6.48
CA LEU A 1049 -16.76 -20.50 5.05
C LEU A 1049 -18.12 -20.87 4.42
N PRO A 1050 -18.34 -20.58 3.12
CA PRO A 1050 -19.58 -20.94 2.41
C PRO A 1050 -19.95 -22.42 2.51
N TYR A 1051 -18.95 -23.30 2.44
CA TYR A 1051 -19.09 -24.76 2.53
C TYR A 1051 -19.84 -25.25 3.79
N GLN A 1052 -19.89 -24.46 4.87
CA GLN A 1052 -20.64 -24.81 6.08
C GLN A 1052 -22.13 -25.03 5.79
N TYR A 1053 -22.70 -24.28 4.85
CA TYR A 1053 -24.12 -24.35 4.45
C TYR A 1053 -24.43 -25.50 3.46
N ARG A 1054 -23.51 -26.46 3.32
CA ARG A 1054 -23.68 -27.76 2.65
C ARG A 1054 -23.35 -28.95 3.56
N LEU A 1055 -23.21 -28.75 4.88
CA LEU A 1055 -22.97 -29.82 5.86
C LEU A 1055 -24.23 -30.62 6.23
N ASN A 1056 -25.41 -30.00 6.20
CA ASN A 1056 -26.71 -30.59 6.48
C ASN A 1056 -27.83 -29.91 5.68
N GLY A 1057 -29.03 -30.52 5.69
CA GLY A 1057 -30.20 -30.05 4.95
C GLY A 1057 -30.16 -30.40 3.45
N PRO A 1058 -31.09 -29.85 2.64
CA PRO A 1058 -31.16 -30.05 1.20
C PRO A 1058 -29.84 -29.77 0.47
N ASN A 1059 -29.53 -30.66 -0.48
CA ASN A 1059 -28.42 -30.57 -1.43
C ASN A 1059 -27.05 -30.48 -0.71
N LYS A 1060 -26.92 -31.23 0.39
CA LYS A 1060 -25.68 -31.47 1.14
C LYS A 1060 -24.56 -31.97 0.22
N TRP A 1061 -23.36 -31.41 0.37
CA TRP A 1061 -22.20 -31.76 -0.44
C TRP A 1061 -21.18 -32.57 0.37
N ALA A 1062 -20.73 -33.72 -0.15
CA ALA A 1062 -19.81 -34.61 0.55
C ALA A 1062 -18.44 -33.95 0.82
N GLY A 1063 -17.93 -33.14 -0.11
CA GLY A 1063 -16.66 -32.44 0.02
C GLY A 1063 -16.64 -31.30 1.04
N ALA A 1064 -17.81 -30.87 1.54
CA ALA A 1064 -17.93 -29.69 2.42
C ALA A 1064 -17.04 -29.76 3.66
N ARG A 1065 -16.93 -30.95 4.26
CA ARG A 1065 -16.06 -31.19 5.43
C ARG A 1065 -14.58 -30.96 5.09
N ASP A 1066 -14.11 -31.53 3.99
CA ASP A 1066 -12.71 -31.39 3.59
C ASP A 1066 -12.39 -29.94 3.18
N ALA A 1067 -13.32 -29.32 2.45
CA ALA A 1067 -13.25 -27.91 2.08
C ALA A 1067 -13.04 -27.00 3.30
N ILE A 1068 -13.74 -27.24 4.41
CA ILE A 1068 -13.60 -26.49 5.68
C ILE A 1068 -12.30 -26.81 6.41
N LEU A 1069 -11.84 -28.05 6.42
CA LEU A 1069 -10.62 -28.43 7.15
C LEU A 1069 -9.33 -28.00 6.42
N ASN A 1070 -9.32 -28.06 5.08
CA ASN A 1070 -8.13 -27.88 4.25
C ASN A 1070 -8.02 -26.49 3.59
N TYR A 1071 -8.94 -25.55 3.83
CA TYR A 1071 -8.92 -24.21 3.20
C TYR A 1071 -7.56 -23.50 3.28
N LYS A 1072 -6.81 -23.67 4.39
CA LYS A 1072 -5.50 -23.03 4.58
C LYS A 1072 -4.49 -23.43 3.50
N LYS A 1073 -4.53 -24.68 3.02
CA LYS A 1073 -3.66 -25.17 1.96
C LYS A 1073 -4.02 -24.44 0.66
N ARG A 1074 -5.26 -24.56 0.19
CA ARG A 1074 -5.76 -23.90 -1.03
C ARG A 1074 -5.58 -22.37 -1.01
N LEU A 1075 -5.72 -21.72 0.14
CA LEU A 1075 -5.62 -20.27 0.27
C LEU A 1075 -4.23 -19.73 -0.07
N PHE A 1076 -3.17 -20.46 0.29
CA PHE A 1076 -1.77 -20.07 0.08
C PHE A 1076 -1.01 -20.94 -0.94
N GLN A 1077 -1.63 -21.97 -1.50
CA GLN A 1077 -0.96 -22.89 -2.45
C GLN A 1077 -0.40 -22.17 -3.68
N HIS A 1078 -1.05 -21.09 -4.16
CA HIS A 1078 -0.50 -20.20 -5.20
C HIS A 1078 0.91 -19.63 -4.87
N LEU A 1079 1.23 -19.43 -3.59
CA LEU A 1079 2.56 -19.00 -3.15
C LEU A 1079 3.56 -20.17 -3.13
N THR A 1080 3.10 -21.41 -3.01
CA THR A 1080 3.96 -22.61 -2.93
C THR A 1080 4.15 -23.36 -4.26
N VAL A 1081 3.34 -23.11 -5.29
CA VAL A 1081 3.57 -23.65 -6.65
C VAL A 1081 5.00 -23.30 -7.11
N GLY A 1082 5.64 -24.22 -7.84
CA GLY A 1082 7.08 -24.18 -8.14
C GLY A 1082 7.95 -24.98 -7.16
N GLN A 1083 7.37 -25.92 -6.40
CA GLN A 1083 8.11 -26.97 -5.70
C GLN A 1083 7.50 -28.33 -6.03
N GLY A 1084 8.13 -29.02 -6.97
CA GLY A 1084 7.85 -30.43 -7.28
C GLY A 1084 8.67 -31.33 -6.37
N LYS A 1085 8.08 -31.68 -5.20
CA LYS A 1085 8.67 -32.40 -4.05
C LYS A 1085 9.45 -31.50 -3.09
#